data_AF-A0A7Y6E2V0-F1
#
_entry.id   AF-A0A7Y6E2V0-F1
#
_cell.length_a   1.000
_cell.length_b   1.000
_cell.length_c   1.000
_cell.angle_alpha   90.00
_cell.angle_beta   90.00
_cell.angle_gamma   90.00
#
_symmetry.space_group_name_H-M   'P 1'
#
loop_
_entity.id
_entity.type
_entity.pdbx_description
1 polymer ?
#
loop_
_entity_poly.entity_id
_entity_poly.type
_entity_poly.pdbx_seq_one_letter_code
_entity_poly.pdbx_strand_id
1 'polypeptide(L)'
;MSSAPCFAYQFADPSLFPALYARMPDETRDALRSNELPHTEAVVGWLCAQVGADRELALALAESEFPMRADAWGRQVIDTLARLDDPRVALMLYRTAARERRMFGATYVPRDAVLTAVFSAVTDPDDPAWHTSSGLASVLLRESPTDTHDFLALLTAPFAELVAAARQRLGAEFVASDDAPSTSPLSAVAEVLLSLRTRERGAQAPVDWSAVTAAHRRHPLSVRTLAALAPLEDCPAELLTDLYRDEPRSVPDTAPLPFEALEIRHPQQKYGPDLRPRTIERGLRHGWFAIDRLLRETGTALEVLTAIGHEDAPEPHIADALAELVAPLGADPAAWVHVYARLARFRGPCTVLVAEAVDRARTDPAPEWPRRTLADIPARWPEGSRSALALLLSAAPEEAVIALVPHLDPRAVQDLLRHARLGAKARDALLAAFGHEAAVWWGAAAPAGADRDFLLDLDDPEVNGLLFQYGRLPAEERRRILAGRPRSADRQGDVPVADRIVEMVLSGYELTDVRTRLLDCVYSGDAKLVRILLGRAKVYTEVARLRLLVRLWERQGPAAVEALLDETVFPRRRGTKHPLPPQTHRTARKALTRSDGLAYLQDELARASTPDAVASYLVGRGGAVVADRMEHVVEEIGPIPWDAVARRHADKPLDSAAVEALAKDDDCPDELLRTLMHRAPLGDLTWAVRGGLRRFDTAELTADARPAHLAVGLLSADKARPLISAALGDSPESWTVAARLLPDFTGSLAELVDTAASITA
;
A
#
# COMPACT_ATOMS: atom_id res chain seq x y z
N MET A 1 -4.02 -15.53 19.81
CA MET A 1 -4.52 -15.33 21.19
C MET A 1 -3.40 -14.66 21.97
N SER A 2 -3.68 -13.67 22.81
CA SER A 2 -2.65 -13.03 23.64
C SER A 2 -2.23 -13.99 24.75
N SER A 3 -0.92 -14.22 24.94
CA SER A 3 -0.43 -15.08 26.02
C SER A 3 -0.52 -14.39 27.38
N ALA A 4 -0.50 -15.20 28.44
CA ALA A 4 -0.51 -14.72 29.82
C ALA A 4 0.50 -13.58 30.10
N PRO A 5 1.78 -13.67 29.68
CA PRO A 5 2.75 -12.61 29.89
C PRO A 5 2.41 -11.33 29.13
N CYS A 6 1.88 -11.42 27.90
CA CYS A 6 1.54 -10.25 27.09
C CYS A 6 0.62 -9.30 27.85
N PHE A 7 -0.45 -9.82 28.46
CA PHE A 7 -1.36 -9.06 29.31
C PHE A 7 -0.66 -8.37 30.47
N ALA A 8 0.14 -9.11 31.24
CA ALA A 8 0.79 -8.58 32.44
C ALA A 8 1.77 -7.46 32.07
N TYR A 9 2.65 -7.67 31.09
CA TYR A 9 3.64 -6.65 30.69
C TYR A 9 3.01 -5.47 29.93
N GLN A 10 1.83 -5.64 29.32
CA GLN A 10 1.13 -4.56 28.62
C GLN A 10 0.51 -3.57 29.62
N PHE A 11 -0.14 -4.07 30.67
CA PHE A 11 -0.94 -3.23 31.57
C PHE A 11 -0.32 -2.98 32.93
N ALA A 12 0.55 -3.85 33.46
CA ALA A 12 1.16 -3.63 34.77
C ALA A 12 2.10 -2.41 34.76
N ASP A 13 2.26 -1.80 35.94
CA ASP A 13 3.29 -0.79 36.13
C ASP A 13 4.68 -1.44 35.96
N PRO A 14 5.64 -0.78 35.28
CA PRO A 14 6.98 -1.34 35.06
C PRO A 14 7.72 -1.74 36.35
N SER A 15 7.37 -1.15 37.50
CA SER A 15 7.93 -1.54 38.80
C SER A 15 7.59 -2.98 39.22
N LEU A 16 6.53 -3.57 38.65
CA LEU A 16 6.10 -4.95 38.93
C LEU A 16 6.81 -6.00 38.07
N PHE A 17 7.44 -5.60 36.96
CA PHE A 17 8.03 -6.52 36.00
C PHE A 17 9.03 -7.53 36.61
N PRO A 18 9.95 -7.15 37.52
CA PRO A 18 10.85 -8.12 38.16
C PRO A 18 10.10 -9.21 38.94
N ALA A 19 9.05 -8.83 39.66
CA ALA A 19 8.28 -9.76 40.48
C ALA A 19 7.36 -10.67 39.63
N LEU A 20 6.85 -10.14 38.51
CA LEU A 20 6.09 -10.92 37.52
C LEU A 20 6.99 -11.95 36.83
N TYR A 21 8.19 -11.55 36.42
CA TYR A 21 9.16 -12.45 35.81
C TYR A 21 9.58 -13.58 36.76
N ALA A 22 9.81 -13.27 38.03
CA ALA A 22 10.15 -14.29 39.04
C ALA A 22 9.04 -15.36 39.20
N ARG A 23 7.78 -15.01 38.90
CA ARG A 23 6.61 -15.90 39.00
C ARG A 23 6.28 -16.64 37.70
N MET A 24 6.65 -16.07 36.55
CA MET A 24 6.35 -16.59 35.20
C MET A 24 7.57 -16.55 34.26
N PRO A 25 8.74 -17.10 34.64
CA PRO A 25 9.96 -16.96 33.86
C PRO A 25 9.86 -17.72 32.53
N ASP A 26 9.33 -18.94 32.56
CA ASP A 26 9.22 -19.79 31.36
C ASP A 26 8.16 -19.24 30.41
N GLU A 27 6.99 -18.82 30.91
CA GLU A 27 5.95 -18.22 30.09
C GLU A 27 6.47 -16.92 29.43
N THR A 28 7.21 -16.08 30.17
CA THR A 28 7.80 -14.85 29.61
C THR A 28 8.77 -15.16 28.46
N ARG A 29 9.62 -16.17 28.62
CA ARG A 29 10.57 -16.60 27.58
C ARG A 29 9.83 -17.17 26.36
N ASP A 30 8.78 -17.94 26.56
CA ASP A 30 7.98 -18.48 25.45
C ASP A 30 7.22 -17.38 24.70
N ALA A 31 6.66 -16.40 25.43
CA ALA A 31 6.02 -15.23 24.83
C ALA A 31 7.02 -14.38 24.02
N LEU A 32 8.28 -14.28 24.44
CA LEU A 32 9.34 -13.64 23.64
C LEU A 32 9.60 -14.40 22.33
N ARG A 33 9.76 -15.73 22.39
CA ARG A 33 10.03 -16.56 21.20
C ARG A 33 8.91 -16.54 20.19
N SER A 34 7.67 -16.44 20.66
CA SER A 34 6.46 -16.34 19.84
C SER A 34 6.14 -14.89 19.42
N ASN A 35 6.96 -13.90 19.80
CA ASN A 35 6.76 -12.49 19.51
C ASN A 35 5.43 -11.92 20.03
N GLU A 36 4.99 -12.41 21.20
CA GLU A 36 3.71 -12.02 21.80
C GLU A 36 3.84 -10.91 22.85
N LEU A 37 5.04 -10.61 23.34
CA LEU A 37 5.23 -9.50 24.28
C LEU A 37 5.05 -8.12 23.62
N PRO A 38 4.48 -7.14 24.33
CA PRO A 38 4.27 -5.81 23.78
C PRO A 38 5.60 -5.07 23.57
N HIS A 39 5.75 -4.44 22.41
CA HIS A 39 6.93 -3.64 22.04
C HIS A 39 6.86 -2.22 22.60
N THR A 40 6.83 -2.08 23.93
CA THR A 40 6.86 -0.77 24.60
C THR A 40 8.25 -0.46 25.15
N GLU A 41 8.59 0.83 25.23
CA GLU A 41 9.86 1.30 25.80
C GLU A 41 10.12 0.73 27.20
N ALA A 42 9.09 0.67 28.05
CA ALA A 42 9.21 0.15 29.40
C ALA A 42 9.58 -1.35 29.42
N VAL A 43 8.95 -2.16 28.57
CA VAL A 43 9.23 -3.61 28.49
C VAL A 43 10.62 -3.86 27.92
N VAL A 44 10.99 -3.15 26.85
CA VAL A 44 12.33 -3.24 26.25
C VAL A 44 13.41 -2.83 27.26
N GLY A 45 13.22 -1.70 27.94
CA GLY A 45 14.15 -1.19 28.93
C GLY A 45 14.34 -2.16 30.10
N TRP A 46 13.25 -2.73 30.62
CA TRP A 46 13.32 -3.73 31.68
C TRP A 46 13.98 -5.02 31.24
N LEU A 47 13.61 -5.59 30.08
CA LEU A 47 14.24 -6.80 29.54
C LEU A 47 15.75 -6.62 29.42
N CYS A 48 16.19 -5.49 28.85
CA CYS A 48 17.60 -5.13 28.74
C CYS A 48 18.32 -5.04 30.09
N ALA A 49 17.63 -4.60 31.14
CA ALA A 49 18.20 -4.57 32.50
C ALA A 49 18.33 -5.97 33.13
N GLN A 50 17.50 -6.94 32.73
CA GLN A 50 17.48 -8.28 33.33
C GLN A 50 18.36 -9.32 32.63
N VAL A 51 18.68 -9.16 31.35
CA VAL A 51 19.41 -10.18 30.58
C VAL A 51 20.81 -10.51 31.13
N GLY A 52 21.41 -9.62 31.95
CA GLY A 52 22.67 -9.90 32.64
C GLY A 52 22.56 -10.88 33.82
N ALA A 53 21.37 -11.00 34.41
CA ALA A 53 21.10 -11.90 35.54
C ALA A 53 20.51 -13.25 35.10
N ASP A 54 19.93 -13.33 33.89
CA ASP A 54 19.27 -14.52 33.38
C ASP A 54 19.66 -14.81 31.91
N ARG A 55 20.44 -15.88 31.73
CA ARG A 55 20.97 -16.25 30.42
C ARG A 55 19.91 -16.81 29.48
N GLU A 56 18.93 -17.53 30.00
CA GLU A 56 17.86 -18.10 29.17
C GLU A 56 16.88 -17.02 28.70
N LEU A 57 16.70 -15.95 29.49
CA LEU A 57 16.01 -14.74 29.03
C LEU A 57 16.74 -14.06 27.88
N ALA A 58 18.07 -13.93 27.98
CA ALA A 58 18.89 -13.35 26.92
C ALA A 58 18.77 -14.13 25.60
N LEU A 59 18.74 -15.46 25.68
CA LEU A 59 18.53 -16.34 24.52
C LEU A 59 17.13 -16.18 23.93
N ALA A 60 16.08 -16.19 24.75
CA ALA A 60 14.72 -15.97 24.28
C ALA A 60 14.54 -14.60 23.61
N LEU A 61 15.16 -13.55 24.17
CA LEU A 61 15.14 -12.21 23.58
C LEU A 61 15.89 -12.16 22.23
N ALA A 62 17.00 -12.88 22.10
CA ALA A 62 17.75 -13.01 20.84
C ALA A 62 17.00 -13.80 19.75
N GLU A 63 16.13 -14.74 20.13
CA GLU A 63 15.28 -15.52 19.21
C GLU A 63 14.07 -14.74 18.68
N SER A 64 13.65 -13.71 19.43
CA SER A 64 12.50 -12.87 19.12
C SER A 64 12.77 -11.86 18.00
N GLU A 65 11.71 -11.21 17.51
CA GLU A 65 11.78 -10.13 16.52
C GLU A 65 12.24 -8.79 17.11
N PHE A 66 12.27 -8.62 18.44
CA PHE A 66 12.65 -7.37 19.10
C PHE A 66 13.97 -6.78 18.61
N PRO A 67 15.08 -7.53 18.52
CA PRO A 67 16.35 -6.99 18.09
C PRO A 67 16.39 -6.70 16.58
N MET A 68 15.44 -7.19 15.79
CA MET A 68 15.48 -7.08 14.32
C MET A 68 14.76 -5.85 13.78
N ARG A 69 14.10 -5.07 14.64
CA ARG A 69 13.45 -3.80 14.26
C ARG A 69 14.52 -2.77 13.91
N ALA A 70 14.34 -2.08 12.78
CA ALA A 70 15.27 -1.04 12.32
C ALA A 70 15.18 0.28 13.12
N ASP A 71 14.47 0.30 14.24
CA ASP A 71 14.31 1.46 15.11
C ASP A 71 15.35 1.50 16.25
N ALA A 72 15.35 2.59 17.03
CA ALA A 72 16.30 2.78 18.13
C ALA A 72 16.23 1.68 19.20
N TRP A 73 15.04 1.07 19.39
CA TRP A 73 14.83 0.04 20.40
C TRP A 73 15.45 -1.30 19.97
N GLY A 74 15.28 -1.69 18.70
CA GLY A 74 15.95 -2.88 18.18
C GLY A 74 17.48 -2.80 18.33
N ARG A 75 18.05 -1.62 18.06
CA ARG A 75 19.47 -1.32 18.26
C ARG A 75 19.90 -1.45 19.73
N GLN A 76 19.14 -0.87 20.66
CA GLN A 76 19.40 -0.99 22.11
C GLN A 76 19.41 -2.45 22.59
N VAL A 77 18.48 -3.28 22.10
CA VAL A 77 18.41 -4.71 22.45
C VAL A 77 19.65 -5.44 21.92
N ILE A 78 20.03 -5.22 20.67
CA ILE A 78 21.26 -5.79 20.08
C ILE A 78 22.48 -5.41 20.93
N ASP A 79 22.68 -4.12 21.22
CA ASP A 79 23.85 -3.64 21.96
C ASP A 79 23.90 -4.20 23.39
N THR A 80 22.74 -4.39 24.02
CA THR A 80 22.66 -4.96 25.37
C THR A 80 22.97 -6.45 25.37
N LEU A 81 22.40 -7.21 24.44
CA LEU A 81 22.67 -8.64 24.30
C LEU A 81 24.11 -8.93 23.86
N ALA A 82 24.69 -8.07 23.01
CA ALA A 82 26.09 -8.15 22.59
C ALA A 82 27.04 -7.99 23.80
N ARG A 83 26.79 -7.00 24.67
CA ARG A 83 27.58 -6.74 25.90
C ARG A 83 27.63 -7.88 26.91
N LEU A 84 26.79 -8.89 26.75
CA LEU A 84 26.85 -10.09 27.59
C LEU A 84 28.06 -10.98 27.27
N ASP A 85 28.72 -10.75 26.12
CA ASP A 85 29.92 -11.48 25.71
C ASP A 85 29.78 -13.00 25.86
N ASP A 86 28.65 -13.57 25.41
CA ASP A 86 28.52 -15.04 25.36
C ASP A 86 28.11 -15.54 23.96
N PRO A 87 28.85 -16.56 23.45
CA PRO A 87 28.71 -17.06 22.09
C PRO A 87 27.32 -17.56 21.71
N ARG A 88 26.53 -18.09 22.65
CA ARG A 88 25.21 -18.67 22.34
C ARG A 88 24.20 -17.59 21.95
N VAL A 89 24.17 -16.47 22.68
CA VAL A 89 23.31 -15.32 22.35
C VAL A 89 23.79 -14.65 21.06
N ALA A 90 25.10 -14.49 20.90
CA ALA A 90 25.69 -13.94 19.69
C ALA A 90 25.31 -14.75 18.43
N LEU A 91 25.41 -16.08 18.50
CA LEU A 91 24.97 -16.97 17.43
C LEU A 91 23.46 -16.86 17.17
N MET A 92 22.66 -16.76 18.23
CA MET A 92 21.22 -16.69 18.09
C MET A 92 20.79 -15.39 17.41
N LEU A 93 21.32 -14.25 17.84
CA LEU A 93 21.11 -12.95 17.20
C LEU A 93 21.45 -12.98 15.71
N TYR A 94 22.60 -13.57 15.36
CA TYR A 94 23.01 -13.72 13.96
C TYR A 94 22.02 -14.56 13.14
N ARG A 95 21.53 -15.67 13.70
CA ARG A 95 20.56 -16.56 13.02
C ARG A 95 19.20 -15.91 12.86
N THR A 96 18.71 -15.21 13.87
CA THR A 96 17.46 -14.47 13.81
C THR A 96 17.53 -13.39 12.72
N ALA A 97 18.62 -12.62 12.66
CA ALA A 97 18.85 -11.64 11.58
C ALA A 97 18.88 -12.27 10.20
N ALA A 98 19.48 -13.46 10.06
CA ALA A 98 19.47 -14.21 8.81
C ALA A 98 18.07 -14.70 8.42
N ARG A 99 17.26 -15.12 9.39
CA ARG A 99 15.87 -15.60 9.19
C ARG A 99 14.95 -14.46 8.77
N GLU A 100 14.92 -13.37 9.54
CA GLU A 100 13.99 -12.26 9.29
C GLU A 100 14.26 -11.56 7.96
N ARG A 101 15.54 -11.37 7.61
CA ARG A 101 15.91 -10.79 6.30
C ARG A 101 15.44 -11.64 5.11
N ARG A 102 15.37 -12.97 5.24
CA ARG A 102 14.83 -13.84 4.19
C ARG A 102 13.32 -13.73 4.06
N MET A 103 12.61 -13.57 5.18
CA MET A 103 11.15 -13.50 5.19
C MET A 103 10.63 -12.13 4.77
N PHE A 104 11.29 -11.05 5.19
CA PHE A 104 10.74 -9.70 5.11
C PHE A 104 11.60 -8.68 4.37
N GLY A 105 12.78 -9.06 3.87
CA GLY A 105 13.62 -8.21 3.02
C GLY A 105 14.39 -7.13 3.78
N ALA A 106 14.51 -5.92 3.19
CA ALA A 106 15.40 -4.85 3.65
C ALA A 106 14.87 -4.03 4.86
N THR A 107 13.67 -4.33 5.34
CA THR A 107 12.98 -3.58 6.41
C THR A 107 13.50 -3.90 7.82
N TYR A 108 14.44 -4.84 7.95
CA TYR A 108 14.97 -5.35 9.21
C TYR A 108 16.47 -5.08 9.35
N VAL A 109 16.97 -5.06 10.59
CA VAL A 109 18.39 -4.77 10.90
C VAL A 109 19.31 -5.70 10.11
N PRO A 110 20.26 -5.16 9.34
CA PRO A 110 21.12 -6.00 8.52
C PRO A 110 22.12 -6.78 9.41
N ARG A 111 22.48 -8.00 8.96
CA ARG A 111 23.33 -8.95 9.71
C ARG A 111 24.68 -8.36 10.13
N ASP A 112 25.23 -7.47 9.33
CA ASP A 112 26.49 -6.80 9.62
C ASP A 112 26.40 -5.86 10.82
N ALA A 113 25.27 -5.18 11.04
CA ALA A 113 25.04 -4.39 12.24
C ALA A 113 25.05 -5.27 13.50
N VAL A 114 24.39 -6.43 13.46
CA VAL A 114 24.40 -7.42 14.56
C VAL A 114 25.82 -7.93 14.83
N LEU A 115 26.54 -8.36 13.78
CA LEU A 115 27.92 -8.83 13.92
C LEU A 115 28.85 -7.73 14.46
N THR A 116 28.65 -6.47 14.06
CA THR A 116 29.41 -5.32 14.56
C THR A 116 29.26 -5.16 16.06
N ALA A 117 28.01 -5.17 16.55
CA ALA A 117 27.72 -5.01 17.96
C ALA A 117 28.33 -6.16 18.77
N VAL A 118 28.10 -7.41 18.34
CA VAL A 118 28.66 -8.61 18.97
C VAL A 118 30.18 -8.53 19.05
N PHE A 119 30.88 -8.34 17.93
CA PHE A 119 32.33 -8.33 17.91
C PHE A 119 32.95 -7.19 18.72
N SER A 120 32.25 -6.06 18.83
CA SER A 120 32.71 -4.94 19.65
C SER A 120 32.62 -5.18 21.16
N ALA A 121 31.81 -6.14 21.57
CA ALA A 121 31.57 -6.47 22.96
C ALA A 121 32.42 -7.65 23.47
N VAL A 122 33.08 -8.39 22.57
CA VAL A 122 33.92 -9.52 22.95
C VAL A 122 35.14 -9.05 23.75
N THR A 123 35.30 -9.59 24.95
CA THR A 123 36.41 -9.25 25.85
C THR A 123 37.57 -10.24 25.78
N ASP A 124 37.26 -11.52 25.51
CA ASP A 124 38.24 -12.59 25.34
C ASP A 124 37.99 -13.39 24.04
N PRO A 125 38.65 -13.04 22.93
CA PRO A 125 38.50 -13.78 21.67
C PRO A 125 39.09 -15.19 21.71
N ASP A 126 39.92 -15.51 22.72
CA ASP A 126 40.53 -16.83 22.88
C ASP A 126 39.64 -17.79 23.69
N ASP A 127 38.48 -17.34 24.21
CA ASP A 127 37.53 -18.21 24.92
C ASP A 127 37.09 -19.37 24.00
N PRO A 128 37.39 -20.64 24.37
CA PRO A 128 37.04 -21.83 23.58
C PRO A 128 35.57 -21.92 23.19
N ALA A 129 34.66 -21.30 23.95
CA ALA A 129 33.23 -21.32 23.69
C ALA A 129 32.88 -20.69 22.32
N TRP A 130 33.60 -19.64 21.89
CA TRP A 130 33.46 -19.02 20.55
C TRP A 130 33.87 -19.95 19.41
N HIS A 131 34.78 -20.88 19.71
CA HIS A 131 35.41 -21.79 18.75
C HIS A 131 34.78 -23.18 18.71
N THR A 132 33.83 -23.48 19.60
CA THR A 132 33.08 -24.75 19.55
C THR A 132 32.36 -24.94 18.21
N SER A 133 31.95 -26.16 17.87
CA SER A 133 31.18 -26.41 16.63
C SER A 133 29.85 -25.66 16.57
N SER A 134 29.36 -25.14 17.70
CA SER A 134 28.19 -24.27 17.84
C SER A 134 28.53 -22.84 18.24
N GLY A 135 29.81 -22.44 18.25
CA GLY A 135 30.24 -21.07 18.53
C GLY A 135 30.14 -20.19 17.29
N LEU A 136 29.88 -18.89 17.47
CA LEU A 136 29.66 -17.97 16.35
C LEU A 136 30.86 -17.92 15.39
N ALA A 137 32.11 -17.91 15.89
CA ALA A 137 33.29 -17.85 15.03
C ALA A 137 33.41 -19.09 14.12
N SER A 138 33.28 -20.27 14.69
CA SER A 138 33.26 -21.55 13.95
C SER A 138 32.07 -21.68 13.00
N VAL A 139 30.91 -21.10 13.33
CA VAL A 139 29.76 -21.03 12.42
C VAL A 139 30.07 -20.13 11.23
N LEU A 140 30.60 -18.92 11.45
CA LEU A 140 30.91 -17.97 10.39
C LEU A 140 32.02 -18.46 9.45
N LEU A 141 33.03 -19.16 9.97
CA LEU A 141 34.06 -19.80 9.13
C LEU A 141 33.48 -20.88 8.22
N ARG A 142 32.56 -21.70 8.73
CA ARG A 142 31.98 -22.84 8.01
C ARG A 142 30.88 -22.43 7.04
N GLU A 143 29.94 -21.60 7.49
CA GLU A 143 28.81 -21.17 6.67
C GLU A 143 29.25 -20.19 5.58
N SER A 144 30.40 -19.52 5.76
CA SER A 144 30.96 -18.50 4.86
C SER A 144 29.92 -17.45 4.48
N PRO A 145 29.86 -16.30 5.16
CA PRO A 145 28.87 -15.29 4.85
C PRO A 145 28.83 -14.99 3.35
N THR A 146 27.63 -15.08 2.77
CA THR A 146 27.42 -14.88 1.32
C THR A 146 27.22 -13.42 0.96
N ASP A 147 27.02 -12.55 1.96
CA ASP A 147 26.81 -11.12 1.77
C ASP A 147 28.13 -10.37 2.04
N THR A 148 28.53 -9.51 1.09
CA THR A 148 29.69 -8.63 1.23
C THR A 148 29.63 -7.79 2.51
N HIS A 149 28.45 -7.54 3.07
CA HIS A 149 28.25 -6.78 4.30
C HIS A 149 28.80 -7.47 5.54
N ASP A 150 28.61 -8.77 5.63
CA ASP A 150 29.09 -9.57 6.75
C ASP A 150 30.64 -9.55 6.77
N PHE A 151 31.30 -9.52 5.61
CA PHE A 151 32.78 -9.45 5.54
C PHE A 151 33.37 -8.19 6.16
N LEU A 152 32.69 -7.03 6.07
CA LEU A 152 33.18 -5.81 6.74
C LEU A 152 33.09 -5.92 8.26
N ALA A 153 32.08 -6.61 8.80
CA ALA A 153 32.04 -6.92 10.23
C ALA A 153 33.14 -7.91 10.61
N LEU A 154 33.39 -8.93 9.79
CA LEU A 154 34.46 -9.92 10.02
C LEU A 154 35.88 -9.32 10.00
N LEU A 155 36.14 -8.30 9.16
CA LEU A 155 37.44 -7.62 9.13
C LEU A 155 37.77 -6.89 10.44
N THR A 156 36.75 -6.51 11.19
CA THR A 156 36.87 -5.88 12.51
C THR A 156 36.61 -6.87 13.65
N ALA A 157 36.46 -8.16 13.34
CA ALA A 157 36.26 -9.18 14.35
C ALA A 157 37.52 -9.31 15.23
N PRO A 158 37.36 -9.58 16.53
CA PRO A 158 38.48 -9.81 17.44
C PRO A 158 39.13 -11.20 17.23
N PHE A 159 38.57 -12.02 16.34
CA PHE A 159 39.01 -13.37 16.02
C PHE A 159 39.97 -13.35 14.81
N ALA A 160 41.25 -13.67 15.04
CA ALA A 160 42.30 -13.56 14.03
C ALA A 160 42.02 -14.41 12.78
N GLU A 161 41.45 -15.60 12.96
CA GLU A 161 41.08 -16.51 11.89
C GLU A 161 39.86 -16.03 11.07
N LEU A 162 38.90 -15.33 11.68
CA LEU A 162 37.81 -14.67 10.93
C LEU A 162 38.34 -13.52 10.09
N VAL A 163 39.24 -12.72 10.65
CA VAL A 163 39.90 -11.62 9.92
C VAL A 163 40.74 -12.19 8.78
N ALA A 164 41.50 -13.27 9.02
CA ALA A 164 42.28 -13.95 7.99
C ALA A 164 41.40 -14.53 6.88
N ALA A 165 40.30 -15.20 7.24
CA ALA A 165 39.34 -15.73 6.28
C ALA A 165 38.66 -14.62 5.45
N ALA A 166 38.25 -13.52 6.10
CA ALA A 166 37.68 -12.37 5.42
C ALA A 166 38.69 -11.70 4.48
N ARG A 167 39.95 -11.53 4.90
CA ARG A 167 41.05 -11.00 4.07
C ARG A 167 41.40 -11.91 2.91
N GLN A 168 41.46 -13.22 3.13
CA GLN A 168 41.72 -14.19 2.07
C GLN A 168 40.60 -14.16 1.03
N ARG A 169 39.35 -14.04 1.47
CA ARG A 169 38.17 -14.06 0.59
C ARG A 169 37.97 -12.75 -0.16
N LEU A 170 38.08 -11.61 0.52
CA LEU A 170 38.12 -10.30 -0.15
C LEU A 170 39.35 -10.23 -1.06
N GLY A 171 40.51 -10.69 -0.61
CA GLY A 171 41.70 -10.83 -1.43
C GLY A 171 41.46 -11.68 -2.68
N ALA A 172 40.76 -12.82 -2.58
CA ALA A 172 40.44 -13.65 -3.75
C ALA A 172 39.41 -13.00 -4.69
N GLU A 173 38.42 -12.26 -4.16
CA GLU A 173 37.45 -11.49 -4.95
C GLU A 173 38.08 -10.27 -5.63
N PHE A 174 39.08 -9.63 -5.01
CA PHE A 174 39.80 -8.48 -5.55
C PHE A 174 41.03 -8.85 -6.39
N VAL A 175 41.72 -9.97 -6.13
CA VAL A 175 42.83 -10.50 -6.96
C VAL A 175 42.30 -11.16 -8.23
N ALA A 176 41.01 -11.53 -8.28
CA ALA A 176 40.32 -11.84 -9.55
C ALA A 176 40.15 -10.59 -10.46
N SER A 177 40.63 -9.41 -10.02
CA SER A 177 40.71 -8.15 -10.76
C SER A 177 42.15 -7.59 -10.68
N ASP A 178 43.00 -7.97 -11.63
CA ASP A 178 44.48 -7.92 -11.57
C ASP A 178 45.20 -6.59 -11.18
N ASP A 179 46.37 -6.82 -10.53
CA ASP A 179 47.64 -6.08 -10.38
C ASP A 179 47.81 -4.84 -9.44
N ALA A 180 48.43 -5.03 -8.24
CA ALA A 180 49.49 -4.17 -7.63
C ALA A 180 50.02 -4.62 -6.23
N PRO A 181 51.24 -4.21 -5.78
CA PRO A 181 51.97 -4.82 -4.66
C PRO A 181 51.93 -4.14 -3.26
N SER A 182 52.11 -5.02 -2.26
CA SER A 182 52.49 -5.00 -0.81
C SER A 182 52.65 -3.77 0.12
N THR A 183 52.25 -2.54 -0.20
CA THR A 183 51.96 -1.54 0.88
C THR A 183 50.61 -0.90 0.63
N SER A 184 49.57 -1.60 1.07
CA SER A 184 48.25 -1.41 0.48
C SER A 184 47.53 -0.16 1.00
N PRO A 185 47.06 0.73 0.11
CA PRO A 185 46.09 1.80 0.36
C PRO A 185 44.79 1.34 1.05
N LEU A 186 44.57 0.02 1.09
CA LEU A 186 43.53 -0.65 1.86
C LEU A 186 43.58 -0.29 3.36
N SER A 187 44.73 0.12 3.92
CA SER A 187 44.81 0.57 5.33
C SER A 187 44.08 1.89 5.57
N ALA A 188 44.15 2.85 4.66
CA ALA A 188 43.50 4.16 4.82
C ALA A 188 41.98 4.07 4.65
N VAL A 189 41.50 3.23 3.72
CA VAL A 189 40.06 2.98 3.52
C VAL A 189 39.49 2.16 4.69
N ALA A 190 40.23 1.16 5.17
CA ALA A 190 39.87 0.42 6.37
C ALA A 190 39.83 1.33 7.59
N GLU A 191 40.80 2.23 7.78
CA GLU A 191 40.80 3.22 8.87
C GLU A 191 39.66 4.23 8.76
N VAL A 192 39.30 4.70 7.56
CA VAL A 192 38.14 5.55 7.34
C VAL A 192 36.84 4.80 7.65
N LEU A 193 36.68 3.57 7.16
CA LEU A 193 35.52 2.72 7.47
C LEU A 193 35.44 2.36 8.97
N LEU A 194 36.58 2.12 9.63
CA LEU A 194 36.68 1.92 11.07
C LEU A 194 36.32 3.20 11.85
N SER A 195 36.75 4.38 11.38
CA SER A 195 36.47 5.70 11.97
C SER A 195 35.00 6.11 11.82
N LEU A 196 34.37 5.79 10.70
CA LEU A 196 32.93 5.98 10.49
C LEU A 196 32.10 5.07 11.42
N ARG A 197 32.59 3.86 11.68
CA ARG A 197 31.94 2.88 12.55
C ARG A 197 32.13 3.18 14.04
N THR A 198 33.23 3.82 14.45
CA THR A 198 33.38 4.34 15.82
C THR A 198 32.51 5.57 16.09
N ARG A 199 32.12 6.31 15.04
CA ARG A 199 31.20 7.45 15.12
C ARG A 199 29.77 7.06 15.52
N GLU A 200 29.30 5.89 15.10
CA GLU A 200 28.02 5.32 15.56
C GLU A 200 28.00 4.99 17.06
N ARG A 201 29.16 5.03 17.75
CA ARG A 201 29.31 4.80 19.20
C ARG A 201 29.31 6.08 20.05
N GLY A 202 28.81 7.20 19.52
CA GLY A 202 28.57 8.43 20.30
C GLY A 202 29.75 9.41 20.39
N ALA A 203 30.87 9.15 19.71
CA ALA A 203 31.94 10.13 19.55
C ALA A 203 31.79 10.86 18.21
N GLN A 204 31.34 12.12 18.25
CA GLN A 204 31.33 13.04 17.11
C GLN A 204 32.76 13.52 16.76
N ALA A 205 33.69 12.60 16.49
CA ALA A 205 34.91 13.03 15.81
C ALA A 205 34.50 13.47 14.39
N PRO A 206 34.78 14.70 13.93
CA PRO A 206 34.44 15.14 12.57
C PRO A 206 35.07 14.21 11.52
N VAL A 207 34.42 14.00 10.36
CA VAL A 207 35.04 13.18 9.30
C VAL A 207 36.13 14.10 8.75
N ASP A 208 37.36 13.63 8.70
CA ASP A 208 38.38 14.32 7.92
C ASP A 208 38.09 14.09 6.43
N TRP A 209 37.13 14.85 5.89
CA TRP A 209 36.73 14.78 4.51
C TRP A 209 37.90 14.99 3.56
N SER A 210 38.91 15.78 3.96
CA SER A 210 40.11 16.00 3.17
C SER A 210 40.93 14.72 3.02
N ALA A 211 41.08 13.94 4.09
CA ALA A 211 41.75 12.65 4.08
C ALA A 211 40.96 11.60 3.27
N VAL A 212 39.63 11.55 3.44
CA VAL A 212 38.76 10.62 2.69
C VAL A 212 38.81 10.90 1.19
N THR A 213 38.66 12.16 0.77
CA THR A 213 38.75 12.55 -0.64
C THR A 213 40.15 12.30 -1.19
N ALA A 214 41.21 12.60 -0.43
CA ALA A 214 42.58 12.29 -0.85
C ALA A 214 42.81 10.78 -1.03
N ALA A 215 42.24 9.94 -0.15
CA ALA A 215 42.29 8.49 -0.28
C ALA A 215 41.51 8.01 -1.51
N HIS A 216 40.28 8.51 -1.73
CA HIS A 216 39.46 8.21 -2.90
C HIS A 216 40.19 8.54 -4.21
N ARG A 217 40.82 9.72 -4.30
CA ARG A 217 41.58 10.13 -5.49
C ARG A 217 42.79 9.24 -5.77
N ARG A 218 43.45 8.70 -4.73
CA ARG A 218 44.55 7.76 -4.91
C ARG A 218 44.04 6.37 -5.31
N HIS A 219 42.99 5.90 -4.64
CA HIS A 219 42.36 4.61 -4.84
C HIS A 219 40.84 4.76 -4.73
N PRO A 220 40.10 4.70 -5.85
CA PRO A 220 38.66 4.88 -5.84
C PRO A 220 37.99 3.95 -4.84
N LEU A 221 37.24 4.56 -3.93
CA LEU A 221 36.42 3.85 -2.95
C LEU A 221 35.34 3.04 -3.67
N SER A 222 34.99 1.88 -3.12
CA SER A 222 33.90 1.09 -3.67
C SER A 222 32.57 1.86 -3.59
N VAL A 223 31.67 1.61 -4.55
CA VAL A 223 30.28 2.09 -4.56
C VAL A 223 29.64 2.00 -3.18
N ARG A 224 29.81 0.86 -2.52
CA ARG A 224 29.22 0.61 -1.22
C ARG A 224 29.81 1.47 -0.11
N THR A 225 31.11 1.75 -0.15
CA THR A 225 31.77 2.67 0.81
C THR A 225 31.26 4.09 0.61
N LEU A 226 31.15 4.52 -0.64
CA LEU A 226 30.59 5.83 -0.97
C LEU A 226 29.12 5.94 -0.54
N ALA A 227 28.32 4.88 -0.71
CA ALA A 227 26.92 4.83 -0.27
C ALA A 227 26.76 4.95 1.26
N ALA A 228 27.70 4.41 2.04
CA ALA A 228 27.70 4.57 3.49
C ALA A 228 28.14 5.99 3.93
N LEU A 229 28.97 6.66 3.13
CA LEU A 229 29.43 8.02 3.37
C LEU A 229 28.40 9.09 2.98
N ALA A 230 27.62 8.82 1.94
CA ALA A 230 26.69 9.79 1.35
C ALA A 230 25.63 10.40 2.29
N PRO A 231 25.06 9.68 3.28
CA PRO A 231 24.09 10.26 4.21
C PRO A 231 24.69 11.21 5.24
N LEU A 232 26.03 11.26 5.36
CA LEU A 232 26.68 12.03 6.42
C LEU A 232 26.68 13.52 6.09
N GLU A 233 26.51 14.34 7.12
CA GLU A 233 26.58 15.80 7.03
C GLU A 233 27.93 16.23 6.43
N ASP A 234 27.88 17.24 5.56
CA ASP A 234 29.03 17.78 4.82
C ASP A 234 29.77 16.80 3.90
N CYS A 235 29.14 15.69 3.49
CA CYS A 235 29.75 14.77 2.52
C CYS A 235 30.16 15.53 1.23
N PRO A 236 31.45 15.50 0.84
CA PRO A 236 31.94 16.25 -0.30
C PRO A 236 31.20 15.91 -1.58
N ALA A 237 30.83 16.95 -2.32
CA ALA A 237 30.16 16.86 -3.61
C ALA A 237 30.88 15.90 -4.58
N GLU A 238 32.22 15.84 -4.56
CA GLU A 238 33.01 14.91 -5.39
C GLU A 238 32.67 13.44 -5.09
N LEU A 239 32.57 13.05 -3.82
CA LEU A 239 32.25 11.67 -3.43
C LEU A 239 30.81 11.30 -3.79
N LEU A 240 29.86 12.23 -3.60
CA LEU A 240 28.47 12.05 -4.03
C LEU A 240 28.36 11.95 -5.56
N THR A 241 29.14 12.76 -6.28
CA THR A 241 29.22 12.75 -7.75
C THR A 241 29.77 11.43 -8.25
N ASP A 242 30.80 10.90 -7.60
CA ASP A 242 31.42 9.62 -7.95
C ASP A 242 30.50 8.44 -7.59
N LEU A 243 29.82 8.48 -6.44
CA LEU A 243 28.76 7.51 -6.10
C LEU A 243 27.65 7.52 -7.15
N TYR A 244 27.17 8.71 -7.50
CA TYR A 244 26.14 8.85 -8.50
C TYR A 244 26.62 8.31 -9.84
N ARG A 245 27.86 8.62 -10.26
CA ARG A 245 28.47 8.11 -11.50
C ARG A 245 28.42 6.59 -11.59
N ASP A 246 28.84 5.93 -10.52
CA ASP A 246 29.07 4.50 -10.51
C ASP A 246 27.78 3.70 -10.19
N GLU A 247 26.94 4.17 -9.27
CA GLU A 247 25.70 3.52 -8.83
C GLU A 247 24.66 4.55 -8.32
N PRO A 248 23.90 5.19 -9.23
CA PRO A 248 22.94 6.24 -8.87
C PRO A 248 21.89 5.81 -7.85
N ARG A 249 21.48 4.53 -7.90
CA ARG A 249 20.45 3.95 -7.01
C ARG A 249 20.89 3.88 -5.55
N SER A 250 22.20 3.95 -5.31
CA SER A 250 22.76 3.90 -3.96
C SER A 250 22.92 5.29 -3.33
N VAL A 251 22.58 6.37 -4.05
CA VAL A 251 22.58 7.72 -3.47
C VAL A 251 21.35 7.89 -2.57
N PRO A 252 21.52 8.09 -1.25
CA PRO A 252 20.42 8.27 -0.31
C PRO A 252 19.50 9.44 -0.68
N ASP A 253 18.23 9.35 -0.30
CA ASP A 253 17.25 10.41 -0.58
C ASP A 253 17.49 11.71 0.18
N THR A 254 18.34 11.68 1.21
CA THR A 254 18.74 12.84 2.00
C THR A 254 20.01 13.52 1.50
N ALA A 255 20.74 12.90 0.56
CA ALA A 255 22.05 13.40 0.14
C ALA A 255 21.91 14.48 -0.96
N PRO A 256 22.35 15.73 -0.71
CA PRO A 256 22.22 16.82 -1.67
C PRO A 256 23.23 16.64 -2.81
N LEU A 257 22.78 16.05 -3.92
CA LEU A 257 23.63 15.92 -5.10
C LEU A 257 23.96 17.30 -5.68
N PRO A 258 25.24 17.55 -6.05
CA PRO A 258 25.60 18.79 -6.73
C PRO A 258 24.94 18.84 -8.11
N PHE A 259 24.64 20.05 -8.59
CA PHE A 259 23.98 20.25 -9.88
C PHE A 259 24.77 19.63 -11.04
N GLU A 260 26.09 19.66 -10.95
CA GLU A 260 27.03 19.13 -11.94
C GLU A 260 26.90 17.60 -12.10
N ALA A 261 26.38 16.89 -11.09
CA ALA A 261 26.12 15.45 -11.19
C ALA A 261 25.04 15.14 -12.24
N LEU A 262 24.14 16.09 -12.52
CA LEU A 262 23.12 15.95 -13.55
C LEU A 262 23.69 15.90 -14.97
N GLU A 263 24.96 16.23 -15.20
CA GLU A 263 25.60 16.09 -16.52
C GLU A 263 26.21 14.70 -16.74
N ILE A 264 26.34 13.89 -15.68
CA ILE A 264 26.89 12.53 -15.79
C ILE A 264 25.93 11.62 -16.56
N ARG A 265 26.43 11.01 -17.65
CA ARG A 265 25.66 10.05 -18.46
C ARG A 265 25.90 8.62 -17.98
N HIS A 266 24.83 7.92 -17.63
CA HIS A 266 24.88 6.50 -17.29
C HIS A 266 24.59 5.64 -18.53
N PRO A 267 25.23 4.46 -18.67
CA PRO A 267 24.87 3.50 -19.70
C PRO A 267 23.42 3.01 -19.48
N GLN A 268 22.52 3.28 -20.42
CA GLN A 268 21.09 2.96 -20.31
C GLN A 268 20.80 1.47 -20.00
N GLN A 269 21.68 0.56 -20.40
CA GLN A 269 21.50 -0.89 -20.20
C GLN A 269 21.63 -1.35 -18.74
N LYS A 270 22.35 -0.61 -17.88
CA LYS A 270 22.70 -1.11 -16.53
C LYS A 270 21.65 -0.76 -15.46
N TYR A 271 20.93 0.35 -15.60
CA TYR A 271 20.15 0.90 -14.50
C TYR A 271 18.70 1.32 -14.82
N GLY A 272 18.23 1.02 -16.03
CA GLY A 272 16.91 1.40 -16.51
C GLY A 272 16.81 2.90 -16.87
N PRO A 273 15.75 3.31 -17.56
CA PRO A 273 15.62 4.66 -18.14
C PRO A 273 15.37 5.81 -17.13
N ASP A 274 15.03 5.53 -15.87
CA ASP A 274 14.31 6.50 -15.01
C ASP A 274 15.13 7.19 -13.89
N LEU A 275 16.44 7.02 -13.83
CA LEU A 275 17.21 7.48 -12.65
C LEU A 275 17.41 9.00 -12.58
N ARG A 276 17.76 9.63 -13.70
CA ARG A 276 17.99 11.07 -13.73
C ARG A 276 16.68 11.85 -13.51
N PRO A 277 15.53 11.47 -14.10
CA PRO A 277 14.25 12.09 -13.75
C PRO A 277 13.94 12.05 -12.26
N ARG A 278 14.10 10.90 -11.60
CA ARG A 278 13.91 10.77 -10.14
C ARG A 278 14.86 11.64 -9.33
N THR A 279 16.10 11.79 -9.80
CA THR A 279 17.10 12.64 -9.13
C THR A 279 16.73 14.12 -9.22
N ILE A 280 16.25 14.56 -10.38
CA ILE A 280 15.76 15.93 -10.59
C ILE A 280 14.50 16.17 -9.75
N GLU A 281 13.53 15.26 -9.78
CA GLU A 281 12.31 15.31 -8.98
C GLU A 281 12.63 15.47 -7.48
N ARG A 282 13.54 14.63 -6.97
CA ARG A 282 14.02 14.70 -5.59
C ARG A 282 14.68 16.04 -5.27
N GLY A 283 15.57 16.52 -6.15
CA GLY A 283 16.26 17.79 -5.94
C GLY A 283 15.34 19.01 -6.00
N LEU A 284 14.27 18.96 -6.81
CA LEU A 284 13.21 19.97 -6.78
C LEU A 284 12.43 19.92 -5.46
N ARG A 285 11.98 18.73 -5.05
CA ARG A 285 11.22 18.52 -3.80
C ARG A 285 11.97 18.99 -2.54
N HIS A 286 13.28 18.80 -2.50
CA HIS A 286 14.12 19.22 -1.38
C HIS A 286 14.75 20.62 -1.56
N GLY A 287 14.45 21.32 -2.66
CA GLY A 287 14.97 22.67 -2.93
C GLY A 287 16.46 22.74 -3.25
N TRP A 288 17.09 21.61 -3.61
CA TRP A 288 18.51 21.56 -4.00
C TRP A 288 18.75 22.14 -5.39
N PHE A 289 17.75 22.04 -6.27
CA PHE A 289 17.83 22.55 -7.64
C PHE A 289 16.80 23.65 -7.86
N ALA A 290 17.26 24.80 -8.34
CA ALA A 290 16.38 25.87 -8.82
C ALA A 290 15.85 25.52 -10.22
N ILE A 291 14.53 25.57 -10.40
CA ILE A 291 13.88 25.24 -11.68
C ILE A 291 14.43 26.06 -12.85
N ASP A 292 14.66 27.36 -12.66
CA ASP A 292 15.21 28.24 -13.70
C ASP A 292 16.61 27.84 -14.16
N ARG A 293 17.40 27.26 -13.25
CA ARG A 293 18.74 26.76 -13.56
C ARG A 293 18.63 25.46 -14.35
N LEU A 294 17.77 24.53 -13.93
CA LEU A 294 17.51 23.27 -14.65
C LEU A 294 17.07 23.50 -16.10
N LEU A 295 16.11 24.42 -16.31
CA LEU A 295 15.58 24.72 -17.65
C LEU A 295 16.63 25.39 -18.57
N ARG A 296 17.59 26.13 -18.01
CA ARG A 296 18.61 26.89 -18.76
C ARG A 296 19.93 26.16 -18.96
N GLU A 297 20.36 25.34 -18.01
CA GLU A 297 21.73 24.82 -17.97
C GLU A 297 21.82 23.31 -18.24
N THR A 298 20.79 22.52 -17.92
CA THR A 298 20.86 21.06 -18.03
C THR A 298 20.76 20.58 -19.47
N GLY A 299 21.70 19.74 -19.93
CA GLY A 299 21.83 19.32 -21.32
C GLY A 299 20.75 18.37 -21.87
N THR A 300 19.68 18.06 -21.15
CA THR A 300 18.66 17.09 -21.60
C THR A 300 17.25 17.55 -21.28
N ALA A 301 16.75 18.51 -22.08
CA ALA A 301 15.39 19.05 -21.95
C ALA A 301 14.30 17.99 -21.71
N LEU A 302 14.36 16.85 -22.42
CA LEU A 302 13.38 15.78 -22.25
C LEU A 302 13.39 15.17 -20.84
N GLU A 303 14.57 14.92 -20.26
CA GLU A 303 14.69 14.29 -18.95
C GLU A 303 14.25 15.25 -17.85
N VAL A 304 14.58 16.55 -17.99
CA VAL A 304 14.11 17.61 -17.10
C VAL A 304 12.59 17.71 -17.12
N LEU A 305 11.98 17.78 -18.30
CA LEU A 305 10.52 17.87 -18.43
C LEU A 305 9.81 16.60 -17.96
N THR A 306 10.39 15.41 -18.21
CA THR A 306 9.85 14.15 -17.71
C THR A 306 9.90 14.10 -16.18
N ALA A 307 10.96 14.61 -15.56
CA ALA A 307 11.09 14.68 -14.10
C ALA A 307 9.99 15.53 -13.46
N ILE A 308 9.71 16.69 -14.07
CA ILE A 308 8.72 17.64 -13.57
C ILE A 308 7.29 17.07 -13.73
N GLY A 309 7.03 16.34 -14.82
CA GLY A 309 5.70 15.85 -15.17
C GLY A 309 5.22 14.61 -14.40
N HIS A 310 5.93 14.16 -13.36
CA HIS A 310 5.51 13.00 -12.56
C HIS A 310 4.49 13.32 -11.46
N GLU A 311 4.37 14.58 -11.04
CA GLU A 311 3.41 15.01 -10.01
C GLU A 311 2.08 15.44 -10.64
N ASP A 312 0.96 15.14 -9.98
CA ASP A 312 -0.41 15.45 -10.47
C ASP A 312 -0.63 16.97 -10.69
N ALA A 313 0.14 17.81 -10.01
CA ALA A 313 0.21 19.24 -10.29
C ALA A 313 1.59 19.80 -9.90
N PRO A 314 2.29 20.52 -10.80
CA PRO A 314 3.53 21.20 -10.44
C PRO A 314 3.26 22.31 -9.43
N GLU A 315 4.21 22.55 -8.54
CA GLU A 315 4.17 23.69 -7.63
C GLU A 315 4.05 25.03 -8.39
N PRO A 316 3.42 26.08 -7.83
CA PRO A 316 3.19 27.34 -8.53
C PRO A 316 4.43 27.94 -9.18
N HIS A 317 5.58 27.92 -8.48
CA HIS A 317 6.83 28.47 -8.99
C HIS A 317 7.39 27.67 -10.19
N ILE A 318 7.12 26.37 -10.27
CA ILE A 318 7.48 25.52 -11.42
C ILE A 318 6.55 25.83 -12.59
N ALA A 319 5.26 25.98 -12.32
CA ALA A 319 4.28 26.36 -13.35
C ALA A 319 4.62 27.72 -13.98
N ASP A 320 5.01 28.71 -13.17
CA ASP A 320 5.44 30.03 -13.64
C ASP A 320 6.69 29.94 -14.52
N ALA A 321 7.73 29.20 -14.09
CA ALA A 321 8.95 29.00 -14.86
C ALA A 321 8.69 28.28 -16.21
N LEU A 322 7.76 27.31 -16.23
CA LEU A 322 7.34 26.64 -17.46
C LEU A 322 6.55 27.58 -18.37
N ALA A 323 5.69 28.44 -17.82
CA ALA A 323 4.93 29.42 -18.59
C ALA A 323 5.88 30.46 -19.23
N GLU A 324 6.87 30.94 -18.49
CA GLU A 324 7.94 31.81 -19.02
C GLU A 324 8.75 31.11 -20.11
N LEU A 325 9.10 29.83 -19.91
CA LEU A 325 9.81 29.03 -20.91
C LEU A 325 9.06 28.94 -22.24
N VAL A 326 7.74 28.74 -22.22
CA VAL A 326 6.93 28.55 -23.45
C VAL A 326 6.37 29.83 -24.03
N ALA A 327 6.40 30.95 -23.30
CA ALA A 327 5.90 32.24 -23.77
C ALA A 327 6.41 32.65 -25.17
N PRO A 328 7.70 32.41 -25.55
CA PRO A 328 8.19 32.73 -26.90
C PRO A 328 7.53 31.93 -28.04
N LEU A 329 6.95 30.75 -27.77
CA LEU A 329 6.24 29.95 -28.78
C LEU A 329 4.91 30.61 -29.17
N GLY A 330 4.30 31.36 -28.26
CA GLY A 330 2.98 31.97 -28.45
C GLY A 330 1.93 30.95 -28.91
N ALA A 331 1.02 31.40 -29.78
CA ALA A 331 0.00 30.55 -30.40
C ALA A 331 0.40 30.02 -31.79
N ASP A 332 1.70 29.99 -32.12
CA ASP A 332 2.18 29.48 -33.41
C ASP A 332 2.26 27.94 -33.42
N PRO A 333 1.35 27.22 -34.11
CA PRO A 333 1.37 25.77 -34.12
C PRO A 333 2.66 25.20 -34.72
N ALA A 334 3.33 25.90 -35.65
CA ALA A 334 4.58 25.42 -36.25
C ALA A 334 5.69 25.29 -35.19
N ALA A 335 5.83 26.30 -34.32
CA ALA A 335 6.81 26.31 -33.24
C ALA A 335 6.58 25.15 -32.27
N TRP A 336 5.33 24.91 -31.86
CA TRP A 336 4.95 23.80 -30.97
C TRP A 336 5.25 22.43 -31.59
N VAL A 337 4.91 22.21 -32.86
CA VAL A 337 5.22 20.95 -33.53
C VAL A 337 6.73 20.75 -33.66
N HIS A 338 7.50 21.81 -33.90
CA HIS A 338 8.97 21.74 -33.92
C HIS A 338 9.57 21.37 -32.56
N VAL A 339 9.04 21.90 -31.45
CA VAL A 339 9.43 21.46 -30.09
C VAL A 339 9.22 19.96 -29.97
N TYR A 340 8.01 19.47 -30.25
CA TYR A 340 7.67 18.05 -30.12
C TYR A 340 8.54 17.14 -31.00
N ALA A 341 8.75 17.53 -32.27
CA ALA A 341 9.57 16.78 -33.21
C ALA A 341 11.03 16.61 -32.75
N ARG A 342 11.56 17.60 -32.02
CA ARG A 342 12.96 17.63 -31.59
C ARG A 342 13.18 17.02 -30.21
N LEU A 343 12.19 17.06 -29.31
CA LEU A 343 12.30 16.64 -27.90
C LEU A 343 13.08 15.31 -27.72
N ALA A 344 12.74 14.26 -28.45
CA ALA A 344 13.35 12.93 -28.28
C ALA A 344 14.87 12.90 -28.55
N ARG A 345 15.33 13.74 -29.48
CA ARG A 345 16.72 13.74 -29.97
C ARG A 345 17.51 14.95 -29.50
N PHE A 346 16.85 15.93 -28.91
CA PHE A 346 17.50 17.13 -28.42
C PHE A 346 18.41 16.80 -27.23
N ARG A 347 19.59 17.43 -27.20
CA ARG A 347 20.66 17.21 -26.21
C ARG A 347 21.18 18.53 -25.64
N GLY A 348 20.31 19.54 -25.59
CA GLY A 348 20.57 20.81 -24.91
C GLY A 348 19.48 21.17 -23.90
N PRO A 349 19.58 22.38 -23.32
CA PRO A 349 18.62 22.92 -22.36
C PRO A 349 17.26 23.28 -22.95
N CYS A 350 16.22 23.31 -22.10
CA CYS A 350 14.86 23.63 -22.50
C CYS A 350 14.75 25.00 -23.20
N THR A 351 15.47 26.01 -22.71
CA THR A 351 15.45 27.36 -23.32
C THR A 351 16.01 27.38 -24.74
N VAL A 352 17.06 26.60 -25.00
CA VAL A 352 17.66 26.47 -26.34
C VAL A 352 16.71 25.69 -27.26
N LEU A 353 16.05 24.64 -26.75
CA LEU A 353 15.02 23.90 -27.51
C LEU A 353 13.91 24.83 -28.00
N VAL A 354 13.38 25.68 -27.11
CA VAL A 354 12.31 26.64 -27.45
C VAL A 354 12.81 27.67 -28.45
N ALA A 355 13.96 28.30 -28.20
CA ALA A 355 14.51 29.31 -29.11
C ALA A 355 14.74 28.75 -30.52
N GLU A 356 15.33 27.57 -30.64
CA GLU A 356 15.55 26.92 -31.94
C GLU A 356 14.25 26.52 -32.63
N ALA A 357 13.20 26.17 -31.88
CA ALA A 357 11.89 25.85 -32.46
C ALA A 357 11.18 27.10 -33.01
N VAL A 358 11.28 28.24 -32.30
CA VAL A 358 10.77 29.54 -32.78
C VAL A 358 11.49 29.97 -34.05
N ASP A 359 12.83 29.89 -34.08
CA ASP A 359 13.60 30.29 -35.26
C ASP A 359 13.29 29.40 -36.48
N ARG A 360 13.07 28.10 -36.27
CA ARG A 360 12.66 27.17 -37.32
C ARG A 360 11.28 27.48 -37.87
N ALA A 361 10.30 27.76 -37.00
CA ALA A 361 8.94 28.08 -37.41
C ALA A 361 8.84 29.32 -38.31
N ARG A 362 9.83 30.23 -38.24
CA ARG A 362 9.91 31.41 -39.13
C ARG A 362 10.32 31.06 -40.56
N THR A 363 11.06 29.98 -40.76
CA THR A 363 11.59 29.60 -42.09
C THR A 363 10.87 28.40 -42.69
N ASP A 364 10.37 27.51 -41.84
CA ASP A 364 9.79 26.23 -42.22
C ASP A 364 8.30 26.21 -41.82
N PRO A 365 7.37 25.87 -42.72
CA PRO A 365 5.97 25.69 -42.34
C PRO A 365 5.83 24.52 -41.37
N ALA A 366 4.78 24.54 -40.53
CA ALA A 366 4.50 23.51 -39.55
C ALA A 366 4.63 22.10 -40.17
N PRO A 367 5.56 21.24 -39.68
CA PRO A 367 5.67 19.89 -40.20
C PRO A 367 4.40 19.10 -39.84
N GLU A 368 4.12 18.02 -40.57
CA GLU A 368 3.11 17.06 -40.13
C GLU A 368 3.45 16.53 -38.73
N TRP A 369 2.41 16.23 -37.94
CA TRP A 369 2.60 15.71 -36.58
C TRP A 369 3.53 14.49 -36.56
N PRO A 370 4.67 14.56 -35.85
CA PRO A 370 5.64 13.48 -35.81
C PRO A 370 5.01 12.19 -35.28
N ARG A 371 5.13 11.09 -36.05
CA ARG A 371 4.73 9.73 -35.65
C ARG A 371 3.27 9.64 -35.15
N ARG A 372 2.33 10.10 -35.99
CA ARG A 372 0.89 9.97 -35.72
C ARG A 372 0.54 8.58 -35.18
N THR A 373 -0.02 8.55 -33.97
CA THR A 373 -0.45 7.33 -33.28
C THR A 373 -1.93 7.42 -32.96
N LEU A 374 -2.60 6.27 -32.98
CA LEU A 374 -3.97 6.14 -32.51
C LEU A 374 -4.02 6.27 -30.98
N ALA A 375 -5.16 6.67 -30.43
CA ALA A 375 -5.40 6.62 -28.99
C ALA A 375 -5.32 5.18 -28.48
N ASP A 376 -4.87 4.98 -27.24
CA ASP A 376 -4.85 3.65 -26.62
C ASP A 376 -6.09 3.44 -25.75
N ILE A 377 -6.60 2.22 -25.70
CA ILE A 377 -7.69 1.83 -24.81
C ILE A 377 -7.28 0.54 -24.08
N PRO A 378 -6.99 0.58 -22.77
CA PRO A 378 -7.03 1.74 -21.88
C PRO A 378 -5.92 2.76 -22.17
N ALA A 379 -6.17 4.01 -21.81
CA ALA A 379 -5.17 5.06 -21.91
C ALA A 379 -3.98 4.73 -20.99
N ARG A 380 -2.77 4.76 -21.55
CA ARG A 380 -1.52 4.63 -20.79
C ARG A 380 -1.05 6.00 -20.32
N TRP A 381 -0.18 6.04 -19.32
CA TRP A 381 0.51 7.28 -19.01
C TRP A 381 1.41 7.68 -20.21
N PRO A 382 1.46 8.95 -20.62
CA PRO A 382 2.35 9.38 -21.68
C PRO A 382 3.79 9.23 -21.22
N GLU A 383 4.65 8.69 -22.08
CA GLU A 383 6.08 8.52 -21.79
C GLU A 383 6.92 9.42 -22.69
N GLY A 384 8.11 9.79 -22.18
CA GLY A 384 9.09 10.58 -22.92
C GLY A 384 8.50 11.87 -23.51
N SER A 385 8.68 12.09 -24.82
CA SER A 385 8.32 13.36 -25.47
C SER A 385 6.84 13.73 -25.33
N ARG A 386 5.94 12.76 -25.15
CA ARG A 386 4.51 13.03 -24.96
C ARG A 386 4.22 13.58 -23.58
N SER A 387 4.86 13.03 -22.55
CA SER A 387 4.74 13.54 -21.18
C SER A 387 5.26 14.97 -21.11
N ALA A 388 6.47 15.19 -21.67
CA ALA A 388 7.07 16.51 -21.74
C ALA A 388 6.20 17.53 -22.50
N LEU A 389 5.61 17.12 -23.64
CA LEU A 389 4.71 17.99 -24.39
C LEU A 389 3.42 18.33 -23.62
N ALA A 390 2.78 17.35 -22.97
CA ALA A 390 1.58 17.57 -22.17
C ALA A 390 1.84 18.53 -21.01
N LEU A 391 3.01 18.42 -20.36
CA LEU A 391 3.46 19.35 -19.34
C LEU A 391 3.62 20.78 -19.90
N LEU A 392 4.34 20.93 -21.03
CA LEU A 392 4.54 22.25 -21.65
C LEU A 392 3.23 22.90 -22.09
N LEU A 393 2.29 22.12 -22.65
CA LEU A 393 0.97 22.62 -23.06
C LEU A 393 0.06 22.94 -21.87
N SER A 394 0.29 22.34 -20.70
CA SER A 394 -0.40 22.72 -19.46
C SER A 394 0.04 24.08 -18.93
N ALA A 395 1.24 24.54 -19.28
CA ALA A 395 1.76 25.86 -18.93
C ALA A 395 1.54 26.91 -20.04
N ALA A 396 1.04 26.48 -21.20
CA ALA A 396 0.78 27.36 -22.33
C ALA A 396 -0.53 28.14 -22.17
N PRO A 397 -0.66 29.34 -22.77
CA PRO A 397 -1.96 30.00 -22.93
C PRO A 397 -2.97 29.11 -23.67
N GLU A 398 -4.25 29.19 -23.32
CA GLU A 398 -5.30 28.37 -23.95
C GLU A 398 -5.34 28.56 -25.48
N GLU A 399 -5.06 29.77 -25.96
CA GLU A 399 -5.03 30.11 -27.39
C GLU A 399 -3.98 29.28 -28.16
N ALA A 400 -2.87 28.93 -27.52
CA ALA A 400 -1.83 28.10 -28.11
C ALA A 400 -2.30 26.65 -28.28
N VAL A 401 -2.98 26.10 -27.26
CA VAL A 401 -3.55 24.76 -27.33
C VAL A 401 -4.62 24.71 -28.43
N ILE A 402 -5.52 25.71 -28.47
CA ILE A 402 -6.59 25.83 -29.49
C ILE A 402 -5.99 25.89 -30.91
N ALA A 403 -4.95 26.69 -31.12
CA ALA A 403 -4.28 26.80 -32.42
C ALA A 403 -3.61 25.48 -32.84
N LEU A 404 -3.17 24.66 -31.89
CA LEU A 404 -2.53 23.37 -32.15
C LEU A 404 -3.51 22.25 -32.48
N VAL A 405 -4.79 22.36 -32.07
CA VAL A 405 -5.82 21.32 -32.23
C VAL A 405 -5.85 20.67 -33.63
N PRO A 406 -5.81 21.41 -34.76
CA PRO A 406 -5.86 20.82 -36.11
C PRO A 406 -4.64 19.94 -36.45
N HIS A 407 -3.55 20.07 -35.69
CA HIS A 407 -2.29 19.37 -35.91
C HIS A 407 -2.12 18.13 -35.02
N LEU A 408 -2.91 17.98 -33.95
CA LEU A 408 -2.75 16.89 -32.99
C LEU A 408 -3.13 15.52 -33.58
N ASP A 409 -2.44 14.46 -33.14
CA ASP A 409 -2.88 13.09 -33.39
C ASP A 409 -3.86 12.62 -32.29
N PRO A 410 -4.66 11.56 -32.53
CA PRO A 410 -5.60 11.02 -31.56
C PRO A 410 -4.99 10.77 -30.17
N ARG A 411 -3.74 10.29 -30.14
CA ARG A 411 -3.06 10.00 -28.88
C ARG A 411 -2.66 11.25 -28.12
N ALA A 412 -2.17 12.30 -28.78
CA ALA A 412 -1.91 13.58 -28.13
C ALA A 412 -3.19 14.21 -27.58
N VAL A 413 -4.31 14.11 -28.30
CA VAL A 413 -5.63 14.55 -27.80
C VAL A 413 -5.99 13.79 -26.51
N GLN A 414 -5.85 12.47 -26.51
CA GLN A 414 -6.08 11.64 -25.31
C GLN A 414 -5.16 12.04 -24.15
N ASP A 415 -3.87 12.21 -24.39
CA ASP A 415 -2.89 12.55 -23.37
C ASP A 415 -3.18 13.95 -22.78
N LEU A 416 -3.59 14.92 -23.62
CA LEU A 416 -3.96 16.26 -23.18
C LEU A 416 -5.26 16.27 -22.36
N LEU A 417 -6.30 15.57 -22.82
CA LEU A 417 -7.57 15.50 -22.09
C LEU A 417 -7.43 14.82 -20.72
N ARG A 418 -6.45 13.93 -20.55
CA ARG A 418 -6.22 13.22 -19.29
C ARG A 418 -5.21 13.90 -18.38
N HIS A 419 -4.07 14.30 -18.93
CA HIS A 419 -2.88 14.65 -18.14
C HIS A 419 -2.55 16.15 -18.19
N ALA A 420 -3.10 16.89 -19.16
CA ALA A 420 -2.86 18.32 -19.21
C ALA A 420 -3.90 19.11 -18.43
N ARG A 421 -3.46 20.21 -17.82
CA ARG A 421 -4.35 21.15 -17.11
C ARG A 421 -5.00 22.09 -18.12
N LEU A 422 -5.93 21.54 -18.90
CA LEU A 422 -6.68 22.31 -19.90
C LEU A 422 -7.81 23.08 -19.22
N GLY A 423 -7.91 24.38 -19.49
CA GLY A 423 -9.13 25.11 -19.20
C GLY A 423 -10.24 24.83 -20.22
N ALA A 424 -11.43 25.35 -19.95
CA ALA A 424 -12.66 24.93 -20.61
C ALA A 424 -12.65 25.18 -22.13
N LYS A 425 -12.10 26.30 -22.61
CA LYS A 425 -12.12 26.63 -24.04
C LYS A 425 -11.23 25.70 -24.86
N ALA A 426 -10.05 25.35 -24.35
CA ALA A 426 -9.13 24.43 -25.02
C ALA A 426 -9.73 23.02 -25.12
N ARG A 427 -10.38 22.57 -24.04
CA ARG A 427 -11.13 21.31 -24.01
C ARG A 427 -12.29 21.31 -25.00
N ASP A 428 -13.10 22.37 -25.02
CA ASP A 428 -14.21 22.51 -25.96
C ASP A 428 -13.72 22.51 -27.41
N ALA A 429 -12.57 23.15 -27.70
CA ALA A 429 -11.96 23.12 -29.02
C ALA A 429 -11.52 21.72 -29.44
N LEU A 430 -10.92 20.93 -28.53
CA LEU A 430 -10.57 19.53 -28.79
C LEU A 430 -11.83 18.68 -29.09
N LEU A 431 -12.87 18.83 -28.28
CA LEU A 431 -14.14 18.12 -28.49
C LEU A 431 -14.84 18.57 -29.77
N ALA A 432 -14.79 19.86 -30.13
CA ALA A 432 -15.37 20.37 -31.37
C ALA A 432 -14.65 19.84 -32.61
N ALA A 433 -13.32 19.70 -32.55
CA ALA A 433 -12.52 19.25 -33.68
C ALA A 433 -12.57 17.73 -33.89
N PHE A 434 -12.53 16.95 -32.82
CA PHE A 434 -12.45 15.48 -32.87
C PHE A 434 -13.79 14.79 -32.57
N GLY A 435 -14.78 15.53 -32.09
CA GLY A 435 -16.15 15.05 -31.86
C GLY A 435 -16.24 13.90 -30.86
N HIS A 436 -17.07 12.92 -31.21
CA HIS A 436 -17.33 11.70 -30.45
C HIS A 436 -16.06 10.95 -30.05
N GLU A 437 -15.10 10.83 -30.97
CA GLU A 437 -13.87 10.10 -30.74
C GLU A 437 -13.04 10.67 -29.57
N ALA A 438 -12.94 12.00 -29.45
CA ALA A 438 -12.25 12.61 -28.32
C ALA A 438 -12.94 12.31 -26.98
N ALA A 439 -14.27 12.32 -26.93
CA ALA A 439 -15.01 11.95 -25.73
C ALA A 439 -14.77 10.47 -25.36
N VAL A 440 -14.71 9.57 -26.34
CA VAL A 440 -14.35 8.16 -26.14
C VAL A 440 -12.94 8.02 -25.59
N TRP A 441 -11.94 8.67 -26.22
CA TRP A 441 -10.55 8.59 -25.75
C TRP A 441 -10.39 9.16 -24.33
N TRP A 442 -11.15 10.20 -24.00
CA TRP A 442 -11.21 10.77 -22.67
C TRP A 442 -11.89 9.84 -21.66
N GLY A 443 -12.98 9.15 -22.04
CA GLY A 443 -13.59 8.11 -21.21
C GLY A 443 -12.62 6.96 -20.89
N ALA A 444 -11.81 6.54 -21.88
CA ALA A 444 -10.79 5.50 -21.71
C ALA A 444 -9.64 5.92 -20.78
N ALA A 445 -9.52 7.22 -20.55
CA ALA A 445 -8.58 7.85 -19.65
C ALA A 445 -9.04 7.87 -18.18
N ALA A 446 -10.28 7.45 -17.91
CA ALA A 446 -10.87 7.34 -16.57
C ALA A 446 -10.77 8.65 -15.73
N PRO A 447 -11.28 9.79 -16.24
CA PRO A 447 -11.23 11.05 -15.52
C PRO A 447 -12.01 11.00 -14.20
N ALA A 448 -11.72 11.95 -13.33
CA ALA A 448 -12.35 12.10 -12.02
C ALA A 448 -13.03 13.48 -11.88
N GLY A 449 -13.83 13.64 -10.83
CA GLY A 449 -14.47 14.91 -10.48
C GLY A 449 -15.36 15.47 -11.60
N ALA A 450 -15.26 16.78 -11.84
CA ALA A 450 -16.08 17.51 -12.80
C ALA A 450 -15.95 16.98 -14.25
N ASP A 451 -14.77 16.49 -14.62
CA ASP A 451 -14.51 15.96 -15.96
C ASP A 451 -15.24 14.64 -16.21
N ARG A 452 -15.29 13.79 -15.18
CA ARG A 452 -16.12 12.58 -15.21
C ARG A 452 -17.59 12.91 -15.33
N ASP A 453 -18.06 13.90 -14.57
CA ASP A 453 -19.47 14.30 -14.58
C ASP A 453 -19.87 14.87 -15.94
N PHE A 454 -19.03 15.72 -16.53
CA PHE A 454 -19.20 16.19 -17.90
C PHE A 454 -19.35 15.04 -18.91
N LEU A 455 -18.46 14.04 -18.87
CA LEU A 455 -18.54 12.89 -19.77
C LEU A 455 -19.78 12.02 -19.55
N LEU A 456 -20.24 11.89 -18.31
CA LEU A 456 -21.46 11.15 -17.98
C LEU A 456 -22.73 11.89 -18.47
N ASP A 457 -22.71 13.22 -18.50
CA ASP A 457 -23.81 14.05 -19.00
C ASP A 457 -23.98 13.96 -20.52
N LEU A 458 -22.96 13.49 -21.25
CA LEU A 458 -23.08 13.20 -22.70
C LEU A 458 -24.05 12.05 -22.98
N ASP A 459 -24.29 11.17 -21.99
CA ASP A 459 -25.12 9.97 -22.13
C ASP A 459 -24.75 9.14 -23.38
N ASP A 460 -23.47 9.13 -23.71
CA ASP A 460 -22.94 8.36 -24.83
C ASP A 460 -22.68 6.90 -24.36
N PRO A 461 -23.23 5.88 -25.03
CA PRO A 461 -23.03 4.48 -24.65
C PRO A 461 -21.55 4.08 -24.56
N GLU A 462 -20.75 4.53 -25.51
CA GLU A 462 -19.36 4.12 -25.66
C GLU A 462 -18.48 4.73 -24.56
N VAL A 463 -18.68 6.02 -24.28
CA VAL A 463 -18.07 6.76 -23.15
C VAL A 463 -18.50 6.15 -21.82
N ASN A 464 -19.80 5.92 -21.62
CA ASN A 464 -20.33 5.26 -20.42
C ASN A 464 -19.71 3.88 -20.22
N GLY A 465 -19.49 3.12 -21.30
CA GLY A 465 -18.81 1.83 -21.24
C GLY A 465 -17.37 1.91 -20.74
N LEU A 466 -16.62 2.94 -21.15
CA LEU A 466 -15.22 3.13 -20.71
C LEU A 466 -15.14 3.64 -19.28
N LEU A 467 -16.01 4.58 -18.91
CA LEU A 467 -16.12 5.05 -17.53
C LEU A 467 -16.55 3.92 -16.59
N PHE A 468 -17.43 3.03 -17.04
CA PHE A 468 -17.82 1.85 -16.28
C PHE A 468 -16.65 0.86 -16.12
N GLN A 469 -15.87 0.65 -17.18
CA GLN A 469 -14.77 -0.29 -17.18
C GLN A 469 -13.57 0.21 -16.37
N TYR A 470 -13.08 1.41 -16.70
CA TYR A 470 -11.82 1.96 -16.19
C TYR A 470 -12.01 3.03 -15.11
N GLY A 471 -13.16 3.69 -15.06
CA GLY A 471 -13.45 4.75 -14.09
C GLY A 471 -13.85 4.24 -12.71
N ARG A 472 -13.64 5.10 -11.70
CA ARG A 472 -14.21 4.94 -10.35
C ARG A 472 -15.58 5.60 -10.31
N LEU A 473 -16.62 4.83 -10.68
CA LEU A 473 -18.01 5.28 -10.64
C LEU A 473 -18.68 4.97 -9.30
N PRO A 474 -19.43 5.92 -8.72
CA PRO A 474 -20.38 5.64 -7.64
C PRO A 474 -21.37 4.55 -8.04
N ALA A 475 -21.91 3.82 -7.06
CA ALA A 475 -22.84 2.72 -7.33
C ALA A 475 -24.10 3.16 -8.08
N GLU A 476 -24.60 4.36 -7.79
CA GLU A 476 -25.77 4.95 -8.45
C GLU A 476 -25.54 5.15 -9.95
N GLU A 477 -24.39 5.73 -10.33
CA GLU A 477 -24.02 5.92 -11.73
C GLU A 477 -23.83 4.60 -12.48
N ARG A 478 -23.21 3.60 -11.83
CA ARG A 478 -23.09 2.25 -12.42
C ARG A 478 -24.47 1.64 -12.69
N ARG A 479 -25.38 1.70 -11.73
CA ARG A 479 -26.75 1.18 -11.86
C ARG A 479 -27.54 1.94 -12.93
N ARG A 480 -27.37 3.26 -13.03
CA ARG A 480 -27.99 4.09 -14.06
C ARG A 480 -27.54 3.67 -15.47
N ILE A 481 -26.21 3.56 -15.68
CA ILE A 481 -25.63 3.13 -16.95
C ILE A 481 -26.13 1.73 -17.34
N LEU A 482 -26.10 0.76 -16.42
CA LEU A 482 -26.58 -0.60 -16.68
C LEU A 482 -28.08 -0.63 -16.95
N ALA A 483 -28.86 0.24 -16.30
CA ALA A 483 -30.29 0.41 -16.55
C ALA A 483 -30.58 1.09 -17.90
N GLY A 484 -29.56 1.62 -18.59
CA GLY A 484 -29.74 2.41 -19.80
C GLY A 484 -30.52 3.69 -19.56
N ARG A 485 -30.42 4.29 -18.38
CA ARG A 485 -31.13 5.53 -18.06
C ARG A 485 -30.26 6.75 -18.38
N PRO A 486 -30.78 7.78 -19.06
CA PRO A 486 -30.05 9.01 -19.26
C PRO A 486 -29.79 9.70 -17.91
N ARG A 487 -28.66 10.41 -17.81
CA ARG A 487 -28.34 11.29 -16.69
C ARG A 487 -29.05 12.62 -16.85
N SER A 488 -29.11 13.14 -18.08
CA SER A 488 -29.81 14.38 -18.39
C SER A 488 -31.32 14.17 -18.42
N ALA A 489 -32.06 14.99 -17.68
CA ALA A 489 -33.52 14.98 -17.67
C ALA A 489 -34.13 15.38 -19.03
N ASP A 490 -33.39 16.12 -19.85
CA ASP A 490 -33.85 16.61 -21.15
C ASP A 490 -33.82 15.54 -22.23
N ARG A 491 -33.05 14.47 -22.04
CA ARG A 491 -32.94 13.36 -22.99
C ARG A 491 -34.07 12.35 -22.75
N GLN A 492 -34.98 12.26 -23.70
CA GLN A 492 -36.02 11.24 -23.70
C GLN A 492 -35.51 9.93 -24.32
N GLY A 493 -35.86 8.80 -23.69
CA GLY A 493 -35.53 7.45 -24.17
C GLY A 493 -34.33 6.80 -23.49
N ASP A 494 -34.20 5.49 -23.69
CA ASP A 494 -33.12 4.69 -23.11
C ASP A 494 -31.78 4.96 -23.79
N VAL A 495 -30.72 4.98 -22.99
CA VAL A 495 -29.32 4.92 -23.45
C VAL A 495 -28.93 3.45 -23.62
N PRO A 496 -28.52 2.99 -24.81
CA PRO A 496 -28.05 1.63 -25.00
C PRO A 496 -26.89 1.29 -24.06
N VAL A 497 -26.89 0.07 -23.50
CA VAL A 497 -25.73 -0.44 -22.78
C VAL A 497 -24.67 -0.84 -23.82
N ALA A 498 -23.47 -0.27 -23.72
CA ALA A 498 -22.42 -0.60 -24.69
C ALA A 498 -21.99 -2.06 -24.62
N ASP A 499 -21.73 -2.66 -25.80
CA ASP A 499 -21.30 -4.06 -25.93
C ASP A 499 -20.03 -4.35 -25.11
N ARG A 500 -19.12 -3.37 -24.95
CA ARG A 500 -17.93 -3.53 -24.10
C ARG A 500 -18.24 -3.81 -22.63
N ILE A 501 -19.35 -3.29 -22.10
CA ILE A 501 -19.80 -3.61 -20.74
C ILE A 501 -20.19 -5.08 -20.69
N VAL A 502 -20.94 -5.55 -21.70
CA VAL A 502 -21.34 -6.96 -21.82
C VAL A 502 -20.12 -7.87 -21.94
N GLU A 503 -19.15 -7.52 -22.80
CA GLU A 503 -17.90 -8.25 -22.98
C GLU A 503 -17.05 -8.28 -21.72
N MET A 504 -16.89 -7.16 -21.02
CA MET A 504 -16.15 -7.08 -19.75
C MET A 504 -16.83 -7.93 -18.66
N VAL A 505 -18.15 -7.82 -18.53
CA VAL A 505 -18.98 -8.63 -17.63
C VAL A 505 -18.95 -10.11 -18.04
N LEU A 506 -18.65 -10.45 -19.29
CA LEU A 506 -18.44 -11.82 -19.76
C LEU A 506 -17.01 -12.33 -19.56
N SER A 507 -15.97 -11.55 -19.85
CA SER A 507 -14.59 -12.01 -20.05
C SER A 507 -13.85 -12.33 -18.75
N GLY A 508 -14.13 -11.59 -17.66
CA GLY A 508 -13.72 -11.96 -16.30
C GLY A 508 -12.36 -11.44 -15.86
N TYR A 509 -12.37 -10.21 -15.34
CA TYR A 509 -11.49 -9.83 -14.24
C TYR A 509 -11.84 -10.65 -12.97
N GLU A 510 -10.91 -10.71 -12.01
CA GLU A 510 -11.04 -11.49 -10.78
C GLU A 510 -12.39 -11.28 -10.10
N LEU A 511 -13.03 -12.38 -9.67
CA LEU A 511 -14.44 -12.38 -9.25
C LEU A 511 -14.72 -11.48 -8.04
N THR A 512 -13.73 -11.22 -7.20
CA THR A 512 -13.86 -10.41 -5.98
C THR A 512 -14.20 -8.96 -6.30
N ASP A 513 -13.41 -8.27 -7.13
CA ASP A 513 -13.71 -6.87 -7.53
C ASP A 513 -14.90 -6.77 -8.50
N VAL A 514 -15.15 -7.84 -9.26
CA VAL A 514 -16.21 -7.88 -10.27
C VAL A 514 -17.58 -8.17 -9.66
N ARG A 515 -17.68 -8.80 -8.48
CA ARG A 515 -18.96 -9.25 -7.93
C ARG A 515 -19.91 -8.10 -7.61
N THR A 516 -19.46 -7.07 -6.90
CA THR A 516 -20.31 -5.91 -6.57
C THR A 516 -20.79 -5.24 -7.86
N ARG A 517 -19.93 -5.12 -8.88
CA ARG A 517 -20.31 -4.60 -10.21
C ARG A 517 -21.30 -5.51 -10.95
N LEU A 518 -21.18 -6.85 -10.82
CA LEU A 518 -22.13 -7.80 -11.37
C LEU A 518 -23.50 -7.68 -10.69
N LEU A 519 -23.54 -7.49 -9.38
CA LEU A 519 -24.80 -7.35 -8.65
C LEU A 519 -25.57 -6.08 -9.06
N ASP A 520 -24.88 -5.02 -9.51
CA ASP A 520 -25.55 -3.85 -10.08
C ASP A 520 -26.38 -4.19 -11.35
N CYS A 521 -26.11 -5.32 -12.03
CA CYS A 521 -26.94 -5.80 -13.15
C CYS A 521 -28.37 -6.18 -12.74
N VAL A 522 -28.65 -6.36 -11.43
CA VAL A 522 -30.03 -6.49 -10.92
C VAL A 522 -30.90 -5.28 -11.31
N TYR A 523 -30.29 -4.11 -11.52
CA TYR A 523 -30.98 -2.87 -11.87
C TYR A 523 -31.10 -2.66 -13.38
N SER A 524 -30.50 -3.52 -14.21
CA SER A 524 -30.29 -3.26 -15.64
C SER A 524 -31.55 -3.36 -16.49
N GLY A 525 -32.39 -4.38 -16.23
CA GLY A 525 -33.49 -4.74 -17.11
C GLY A 525 -33.07 -5.28 -18.49
N ASP A 526 -31.78 -5.31 -18.82
CA ASP A 526 -31.27 -5.90 -20.06
C ASP A 526 -31.14 -7.43 -19.91
N ALA A 527 -31.80 -8.20 -20.78
CA ALA A 527 -31.77 -9.66 -20.72
C ALA A 527 -30.35 -10.24 -20.83
N LYS A 528 -29.44 -9.66 -21.62
CA LYS A 528 -28.06 -10.19 -21.75
C LYS A 528 -27.33 -10.03 -20.43
N LEU A 529 -27.37 -8.85 -19.80
CA LEU A 529 -26.73 -8.61 -18.51
C LEU A 529 -27.33 -9.45 -17.39
N VAL A 530 -28.65 -9.62 -17.38
CA VAL A 530 -29.36 -10.49 -16.44
C VAL A 530 -28.89 -11.94 -16.56
N ARG A 531 -28.77 -12.46 -17.79
CA ARG A 531 -28.28 -13.83 -18.04
C ARG A 531 -26.84 -14.00 -17.56
N ILE A 532 -25.97 -13.00 -17.79
CA ILE A 532 -24.59 -13.05 -17.33
C ILE A 532 -24.51 -13.03 -15.80
N LEU A 533 -25.26 -12.15 -15.14
CA LEU A 533 -25.36 -12.11 -13.68
C LEU A 533 -25.75 -13.48 -13.13
N LEU A 534 -26.85 -14.07 -13.62
CA LEU A 534 -27.34 -15.35 -13.12
C LEU A 534 -26.43 -16.55 -13.46
N GLY A 535 -25.62 -16.42 -14.52
CA GLY A 535 -24.61 -17.39 -14.91
C GLY A 535 -23.35 -17.35 -14.04
N ARG A 536 -22.94 -16.15 -13.62
CA ARG A 536 -21.65 -15.90 -12.94
C ARG A 536 -21.76 -15.70 -11.43
N ALA A 537 -22.88 -15.16 -10.94
CA ALA A 537 -23.07 -14.80 -9.55
C ALA A 537 -24.37 -15.38 -9.00
N LYS A 538 -24.32 -15.83 -7.75
CA LYS A 538 -25.54 -16.17 -7.01
C LYS A 538 -26.18 -14.89 -6.48
N VAL A 539 -27.47 -14.72 -6.78
CA VAL A 539 -28.36 -13.72 -6.18
C VAL A 539 -29.07 -14.37 -5.00
N TYR A 540 -28.82 -13.88 -3.79
CA TYR A 540 -29.20 -14.53 -2.53
C TYR A 540 -30.60 -14.19 -2.05
N THR A 541 -31.01 -12.94 -2.21
CA THR A 541 -32.20 -12.35 -1.61
C THR A 541 -33.39 -12.38 -2.57
N GLU A 542 -34.59 -12.46 -2.02
CA GLU A 542 -35.80 -12.35 -2.85
C GLU A 542 -35.98 -10.94 -3.39
N VAL A 543 -35.56 -9.92 -2.63
CA VAL A 543 -35.56 -8.51 -3.05
C VAL A 543 -34.79 -8.32 -4.34
N ALA A 544 -33.53 -8.76 -4.41
CA ALA A 544 -32.74 -8.59 -5.63
C ALA A 544 -33.29 -9.41 -6.80
N ARG A 545 -33.83 -10.61 -6.56
CA ARG A 545 -34.44 -11.42 -7.63
C ARG A 545 -35.71 -10.81 -8.19
N LEU A 546 -36.62 -10.34 -7.34
CA LEU A 546 -37.84 -9.67 -7.77
C LEU A 546 -37.53 -8.34 -8.44
N ARG A 547 -36.55 -7.58 -7.93
CA ARG A 547 -36.07 -6.34 -8.55
C ARG A 547 -35.55 -6.59 -9.96
N LEU A 548 -34.75 -7.64 -10.15
CA LEU A 548 -34.27 -8.06 -11.46
C LEU A 548 -35.43 -8.37 -12.42
N LEU A 549 -36.44 -9.11 -11.97
CA LEU A 549 -37.60 -9.45 -12.80
C LEU A 549 -38.47 -8.24 -13.12
N VAL A 550 -38.71 -7.35 -12.16
CA VAL A 550 -39.44 -6.09 -12.35
C VAL A 550 -38.71 -5.24 -13.40
N ARG A 551 -37.39 -5.05 -13.27
CA ARG A 551 -36.61 -4.25 -14.24
C ARG A 551 -36.60 -4.88 -15.63
N LEU A 552 -36.50 -6.20 -15.72
CA LEU A 552 -36.59 -6.92 -17.00
C LEU A 552 -37.96 -6.74 -17.65
N TRP A 553 -39.03 -6.82 -16.86
CA TRP A 553 -40.39 -6.61 -17.34
C TRP A 553 -40.61 -5.16 -17.80
N GLU A 554 -40.16 -4.18 -17.02
CA GLU A 554 -40.28 -2.75 -17.36
C GLU A 554 -39.59 -2.43 -18.70
N ARG A 555 -38.40 -3.00 -18.92
CA ARG A 555 -37.58 -2.68 -20.10
C ARG A 555 -37.92 -3.52 -21.34
N GLN A 556 -38.20 -4.81 -21.18
CA GLN A 556 -38.34 -5.76 -22.30
C GLN A 556 -39.66 -6.55 -22.27
N GLY A 557 -40.55 -6.25 -21.32
CA GLY A 557 -41.90 -6.80 -21.26
C GLY A 557 -41.99 -8.23 -20.68
N PRO A 558 -43.23 -8.76 -20.57
CA PRO A 558 -43.50 -10.08 -19.99
C PRO A 558 -42.83 -11.22 -20.77
N ALA A 559 -42.72 -11.11 -22.10
CA ALA A 559 -42.14 -12.16 -22.93
C ALA A 559 -40.66 -12.40 -22.61
N ALA A 560 -39.90 -11.35 -22.27
CA ALA A 560 -38.51 -11.48 -21.86
C ALA A 560 -38.37 -12.16 -20.49
N VAL A 561 -39.30 -11.89 -19.57
CA VAL A 561 -39.37 -12.57 -18.27
C VAL A 561 -39.71 -14.05 -18.46
N GLU A 562 -40.68 -14.37 -19.30
CA GLU A 562 -41.02 -15.76 -19.65
C GLU A 562 -39.83 -16.50 -20.25
N ALA A 563 -39.17 -15.92 -21.25
CA ALA A 563 -37.99 -16.49 -21.88
C ALA A 563 -36.85 -16.75 -20.89
N LEU A 564 -36.62 -15.83 -19.93
CA LEU A 564 -35.63 -16.02 -18.87
C LEU A 564 -35.97 -17.22 -17.97
N LEU A 565 -37.25 -17.39 -17.59
CA LEU A 565 -37.69 -18.49 -16.74
C LEU A 565 -37.61 -19.85 -17.44
N ASP A 566 -37.76 -19.88 -18.77
CA ASP A 566 -37.62 -21.09 -19.59
C ASP A 566 -36.15 -21.43 -19.91
N GLU A 567 -35.22 -20.49 -19.68
CA GLU A 567 -33.82 -20.69 -19.98
C GLU A 567 -33.14 -21.67 -19.02
N THR A 568 -32.41 -22.63 -19.57
CA THR A 568 -31.67 -23.65 -18.80
C THR A 568 -30.16 -23.51 -18.92
N VAL A 569 -29.68 -22.65 -19.83
CA VAL A 569 -28.25 -22.48 -20.13
C VAL A 569 -27.85 -21.03 -19.86
N PHE A 570 -26.97 -20.82 -18.88
CA PHE A 570 -26.48 -19.50 -18.54
C PHE A 570 -24.96 -19.39 -18.81
N PRO A 571 -24.46 -18.25 -19.30
CA PRO A 571 -23.03 -18.06 -19.57
C PRO A 571 -22.15 -18.46 -18.38
N ARG A 572 -21.13 -19.31 -18.64
CA ARG A 572 -20.14 -19.80 -17.66
C ARG A 572 -20.69 -20.61 -16.48
N ARG A 573 -21.99 -20.94 -16.45
CA ARG A 573 -22.57 -21.78 -15.40
C ARG A 573 -22.42 -23.26 -15.72
N ARG A 574 -21.93 -24.06 -14.77
CA ARG A 574 -21.78 -25.53 -14.91
C ARG A 574 -23.00 -26.33 -14.43
N GLY A 575 -23.93 -25.72 -13.69
CA GLY A 575 -25.08 -26.40 -13.10
C GLY A 575 -26.30 -26.44 -14.02
N THR A 576 -27.04 -27.56 -14.01
CA THR A 576 -28.27 -27.76 -14.79
C THR A 576 -29.52 -27.12 -14.16
N LYS A 577 -29.45 -26.73 -12.89
CA LYS A 577 -30.56 -26.06 -12.19
C LYS A 577 -30.59 -24.58 -12.49
N HIS A 578 -31.79 -24.08 -12.76
CA HIS A 578 -32.07 -22.66 -12.94
C HIS A 578 -31.51 -21.84 -11.75
N PRO A 579 -30.84 -20.69 -11.99
CA PRO A 579 -30.26 -19.83 -10.95
C PRO A 579 -31.28 -19.27 -9.95
N LEU A 580 -32.46 -18.87 -10.43
CA LEU A 580 -33.59 -18.45 -9.59
C LEU A 580 -34.25 -19.66 -8.90
N PRO A 581 -34.60 -19.57 -7.60
CA PRO A 581 -35.21 -20.67 -6.86
C PRO A 581 -36.69 -20.86 -7.21
N PRO A 582 -37.29 -22.01 -6.83
CA PRO A 582 -38.68 -22.35 -7.15
C PRO A 582 -39.72 -21.34 -6.64
N GLN A 583 -39.45 -20.65 -5.53
CA GLN A 583 -40.36 -19.63 -5.00
C GLN A 583 -40.47 -18.45 -5.96
N THR A 584 -39.34 -17.86 -6.37
CA THR A 584 -39.29 -16.76 -7.33
C THR A 584 -39.93 -17.17 -8.66
N HIS A 585 -39.68 -18.40 -9.13
CA HIS A 585 -40.34 -18.96 -10.32
C HIS A 585 -41.87 -18.96 -10.21
N ARG A 586 -42.41 -19.45 -9.09
CA ARG A 586 -43.87 -19.46 -8.85
C ARG A 586 -44.45 -18.05 -8.83
N THR A 587 -43.78 -17.10 -8.17
CA THR A 587 -44.21 -15.70 -8.13
C THR A 587 -44.23 -15.09 -9.53
N ALA A 588 -43.17 -15.29 -10.31
CA ALA A 588 -43.05 -14.76 -11.66
C ALA A 588 -44.07 -15.38 -12.64
N ARG A 589 -44.26 -16.71 -12.60
CA ARG A 589 -45.28 -17.38 -13.41
C ARG A 589 -46.70 -16.93 -13.07
N LYS A 590 -46.99 -16.70 -11.79
CA LYS A 590 -48.27 -16.12 -11.37
C LYS A 590 -48.45 -14.69 -11.87
N ALA A 591 -47.38 -13.90 -11.96
CA ALA A 591 -47.45 -12.57 -12.56
C ALA A 591 -47.78 -12.63 -14.07
N LEU A 592 -47.16 -13.55 -14.80
CA LEU A 592 -47.36 -13.73 -16.26
C LEU A 592 -48.80 -14.12 -16.64
N THR A 593 -49.57 -14.73 -15.74
CA THR A 593 -50.98 -15.07 -16.00
C THR A 593 -51.97 -13.95 -15.68
N ARG A 594 -51.49 -12.83 -15.12
CA ARG A 594 -52.31 -11.70 -14.69
C ARG A 594 -52.25 -10.56 -15.71
N SER A 595 -53.36 -9.86 -15.90
CA SER A 595 -53.41 -8.64 -16.71
C SER A 595 -52.63 -7.47 -16.09
N ASP A 596 -52.48 -7.45 -14.77
CA ASP A 596 -51.73 -6.49 -13.97
C ASP A 596 -50.39 -7.07 -13.46
N GLY A 597 -49.77 -8.00 -14.21
CA GLY A 597 -48.60 -8.78 -13.77
C GLY A 597 -47.42 -7.94 -13.27
N LEU A 598 -47.11 -6.81 -13.92
CA LEU A 598 -46.05 -5.91 -13.47
C LEU A 598 -46.36 -5.29 -12.10
N ALA A 599 -47.58 -4.77 -11.92
CA ALA A 599 -48.01 -4.22 -10.64
C ALA A 599 -47.96 -5.28 -9.53
N TYR A 600 -48.38 -6.52 -9.85
CA TYR A 600 -48.25 -7.63 -8.92
C TYR A 600 -46.78 -7.91 -8.51
N LEU A 601 -45.82 -7.90 -9.44
CA LEU A 601 -44.40 -8.07 -9.11
C LEU A 601 -43.85 -6.90 -8.29
N GLN A 602 -44.27 -5.67 -8.60
CA GLN A 602 -43.91 -4.47 -7.84
C GLN A 602 -44.46 -4.56 -6.40
N ASP A 603 -45.68 -5.05 -6.20
CA ASP A 603 -46.27 -5.28 -4.87
C ASP A 603 -45.54 -6.38 -4.09
N GLU A 604 -45.15 -7.48 -4.75
CA GLU A 604 -44.33 -8.53 -4.14
C GLU A 604 -42.94 -8.00 -3.77
N LEU A 605 -42.32 -7.20 -4.64
CA LEU A 605 -41.04 -6.55 -4.36
C LEU A 605 -41.17 -5.58 -3.17
N ALA A 606 -42.21 -4.75 -3.14
CA ALA A 606 -42.48 -3.83 -2.04
C ALA A 606 -42.64 -4.58 -0.72
N ARG A 607 -43.41 -5.69 -0.71
CA ARG A 607 -43.56 -6.56 0.47
C ARG A 607 -42.22 -7.17 0.91
N ALA A 608 -41.44 -7.69 -0.03
CA ALA A 608 -40.12 -8.27 0.26
C ALA A 608 -39.09 -7.24 0.74
N SER A 609 -39.24 -5.97 0.32
CA SER A 609 -38.35 -4.86 0.67
C SER A 609 -38.76 -4.11 1.94
N THR A 610 -39.85 -4.54 2.61
CA THR A 610 -40.22 -3.94 3.89
C THR A 610 -39.12 -4.15 4.93
N PRO A 611 -38.87 -3.18 5.84
CA PRO A 611 -37.91 -3.32 6.93
C PRO A 611 -38.02 -4.65 7.68
N ASP A 612 -39.25 -5.06 8.00
CA ASP A 612 -39.49 -6.30 8.76
C ASP A 612 -39.23 -7.57 7.93
N ALA A 613 -39.50 -7.56 6.61
CA ALA A 613 -39.19 -8.71 5.75
C ALA A 613 -37.69 -8.88 5.54
N VAL A 614 -36.97 -7.77 5.35
CA VAL A 614 -35.51 -7.73 5.27
C VAL A 614 -34.89 -8.23 6.57
N ALA A 615 -35.30 -7.67 7.71
CA ALA A 615 -34.82 -8.11 9.03
C ALA A 615 -35.13 -9.59 9.28
N SER A 616 -36.33 -10.05 8.92
CA SER A 616 -36.70 -11.47 9.01
C SER A 616 -35.83 -12.37 8.13
N TYR A 617 -35.40 -11.90 6.95
CA TYR A 617 -34.50 -12.65 6.08
C TYR A 617 -33.10 -12.75 6.70
N LEU A 618 -32.55 -11.63 7.19
CA LEU A 618 -31.25 -11.57 7.85
C LEU A 618 -31.20 -12.47 9.08
N VAL A 619 -32.26 -12.47 9.90
CA VAL A 619 -32.37 -13.31 11.12
C VAL A 619 -32.75 -14.76 10.82
N GLY A 620 -33.60 -15.00 9.83
CA GLY A 620 -34.23 -16.29 9.58
C GLY A 620 -33.33 -17.34 8.91
N ARG A 621 -32.27 -16.91 8.22
CA ARG A 621 -31.32 -17.83 7.55
C ARG A 621 -30.01 -18.05 8.33
N GLY A 622 -29.94 -17.56 9.58
CA GLY A 622 -28.76 -17.55 10.45
C GLY A 622 -28.08 -18.90 10.66
N GLY A 623 -27.04 -19.13 9.87
CA GLY A 623 -26.05 -20.18 10.05
C GLY A 623 -24.76 -19.74 9.37
N ALA A 624 -23.63 -20.40 9.67
CA ALA A 624 -22.28 -20.04 9.18
C ALA A 624 -22.19 -19.74 7.67
N VAL A 625 -23.03 -20.41 6.86
CA VAL A 625 -23.13 -20.21 5.41
C VAL A 625 -23.62 -18.81 5.02
N VAL A 626 -24.33 -18.09 5.89
CA VAL A 626 -24.81 -16.72 5.68
C VAL A 626 -23.77 -15.68 6.09
N ALA A 627 -22.96 -15.93 7.12
CA ALA A 627 -21.93 -14.99 7.55
C ALA A 627 -20.86 -14.76 6.46
N ASP A 628 -20.36 -15.83 5.85
CA ASP A 628 -19.46 -15.78 4.67
C ASP A 628 -20.06 -15.05 3.46
N ARG A 629 -21.36 -14.74 3.50
CA ARG A 629 -22.13 -14.20 2.37
C ARG A 629 -22.93 -12.97 2.75
N MET A 630 -22.79 -12.48 3.98
CA MET A 630 -23.64 -11.43 4.51
C MET A 630 -23.32 -10.10 3.84
N GLU A 631 -22.04 -9.83 3.57
CA GLU A 631 -21.61 -8.70 2.74
C GLU A 631 -22.39 -8.67 1.41
N HIS A 632 -22.49 -9.81 0.73
CA HIS A 632 -23.26 -9.93 -0.51
C HIS A 632 -24.77 -9.75 -0.33
N VAL A 633 -25.31 -10.18 0.81
CA VAL A 633 -26.75 -10.03 1.12
C VAL A 633 -27.08 -8.57 1.37
N VAL A 634 -26.23 -7.85 2.12
CA VAL A 634 -26.35 -6.43 2.39
C VAL A 634 -26.31 -5.64 1.08
N GLU A 635 -25.35 -5.93 0.20
CA GLU A 635 -25.25 -5.29 -1.13
C GLU A 635 -26.54 -5.44 -1.96
N GLU A 636 -27.21 -6.60 -1.89
CA GLU A 636 -28.43 -6.89 -2.63
C GLU A 636 -29.68 -6.17 -2.10
N ILE A 637 -29.76 -6.01 -0.78
CA ILE A 637 -30.92 -5.41 -0.10
C ILE A 637 -30.87 -3.88 -0.21
N GLY A 638 -29.67 -3.30 -0.12
CA GLY A 638 -29.47 -1.85 -0.03
C GLY A 638 -29.31 -1.41 1.43
N PRO A 639 -29.75 -0.19 1.80
CA PRO A 639 -29.65 0.31 3.17
C PRO A 639 -30.26 -0.66 4.18
N ILE A 640 -29.53 -0.95 5.25
CA ILE A 640 -29.95 -1.91 6.27
C ILE A 640 -31.01 -1.24 7.15
N PRO A 641 -32.20 -1.85 7.33
CA PRO A 641 -33.23 -1.30 8.20
C PRO A 641 -32.92 -1.60 9.67
N TRP A 642 -31.95 -0.88 10.22
CA TRP A 642 -31.38 -1.14 11.53
C TRP A 642 -32.40 -1.30 12.66
N ASP A 643 -33.42 -0.44 12.74
CA ASP A 643 -34.48 -0.55 13.74
C ASP A 643 -35.22 -1.90 13.69
N ALA A 644 -35.51 -2.40 12.48
CA ALA A 644 -36.19 -3.67 12.31
C ALA A 644 -35.24 -4.84 12.63
N VAL A 645 -33.97 -4.73 12.24
CA VAL A 645 -32.94 -5.74 12.56
C VAL A 645 -32.73 -5.84 14.06
N ALA A 646 -32.62 -4.71 14.77
CA ALA A 646 -32.46 -4.65 16.22
C ALA A 646 -33.68 -5.24 16.95
N ARG A 647 -34.91 -4.86 16.56
CA ARG A 647 -36.14 -5.46 17.11
C ARG A 647 -36.17 -6.98 16.91
N ARG A 648 -35.87 -7.46 15.70
CA ARG A 648 -35.86 -8.90 15.40
C ARG A 648 -34.75 -9.63 16.14
N HIS A 649 -33.59 -9.01 16.33
CA HIS A 649 -32.51 -9.54 17.14
C HIS A 649 -32.94 -9.69 18.60
N ALA A 650 -33.67 -8.73 19.16
CA ALA A 650 -34.22 -8.83 20.50
C ALA A 650 -35.24 -9.99 20.63
N ASP A 651 -36.10 -10.19 19.63
CA ASP A 651 -37.05 -11.30 19.60
C ASP A 651 -36.38 -12.67 19.40
N LYS A 652 -35.41 -12.74 18.48
CA LYS A 652 -34.65 -13.93 18.12
C LYS A 652 -33.20 -13.53 17.82
N PRO A 653 -32.26 -13.77 18.76
CA PRO A 653 -30.87 -13.37 18.58
C PRO A 653 -30.26 -13.90 17.30
N LEU A 654 -29.55 -13.03 16.59
CA LEU A 654 -28.69 -13.37 15.45
C LEU A 654 -27.54 -14.26 15.94
N ASP A 655 -27.06 -15.14 15.06
CA ASP A 655 -25.80 -15.85 15.30
C ASP A 655 -24.61 -14.88 15.27
N SER A 656 -23.54 -15.19 16.02
CA SER A 656 -22.39 -14.27 16.16
C SER A 656 -21.77 -13.90 14.81
N ALA A 657 -21.74 -14.82 13.85
CA ALA A 657 -21.12 -14.59 12.56
C ALA A 657 -21.96 -13.67 11.66
N ALA A 658 -23.29 -13.72 11.78
CA ALA A 658 -24.20 -12.76 11.15
C ALA A 658 -24.07 -11.37 11.75
N VAL A 659 -23.94 -11.25 13.08
CA VAL A 659 -23.72 -9.94 13.72
C VAL A 659 -22.34 -9.39 13.32
N GLU A 660 -21.31 -10.24 13.29
CA GLU A 660 -19.94 -9.85 12.91
C GLU A 660 -19.91 -9.22 11.52
N ALA A 661 -20.60 -9.83 10.56
CA ALA A 661 -20.64 -9.28 9.22
C ALA A 661 -21.49 -8.01 9.10
N LEU A 662 -22.52 -7.83 9.93
CA LEU A 662 -23.29 -6.58 10.01
C LEU A 662 -22.49 -5.46 10.69
N ALA A 663 -21.64 -5.79 11.66
CA ALA A 663 -20.81 -4.82 12.38
C ALA A 663 -19.76 -4.13 11.49
N LYS A 664 -19.45 -4.68 10.32
CA LYS A 664 -18.57 -4.04 9.34
C LYS A 664 -19.19 -2.79 8.71
N ASP A 665 -20.50 -2.63 8.79
CA ASP A 665 -21.21 -1.44 8.34
C ASP A 665 -21.11 -0.35 9.41
N ASP A 666 -20.71 0.85 9.01
CA ASP A 666 -20.55 1.98 9.92
C ASP A 666 -21.87 2.35 10.60
N ASP A 667 -23.04 2.11 10.01
CA ASP A 667 -24.30 2.51 10.65
C ASP A 667 -24.86 1.45 11.62
N CYS A 668 -24.10 0.39 11.94
CA CYS A 668 -24.52 -0.67 12.85
C CYS A 668 -24.83 -0.13 14.27
N PRO A 669 -26.05 -0.39 14.82
CA PRO A 669 -26.45 0.04 16.16
C PRO A 669 -25.60 -0.57 17.28
N ASP A 670 -25.40 0.22 18.34
CA ASP A 670 -24.61 -0.15 19.51
C ASP A 670 -25.15 -1.43 20.18
N GLU A 671 -26.46 -1.66 20.19
CA GLU A 671 -27.05 -2.86 20.79
C GLU A 671 -26.59 -4.15 20.10
N LEU A 672 -26.42 -4.13 18.77
CA LEU A 672 -25.90 -5.27 18.02
C LEU A 672 -24.40 -5.44 18.26
N LEU A 673 -23.65 -4.34 18.29
CA LEU A 673 -22.23 -4.37 18.60
C LEU A 673 -21.97 -4.91 20.03
N ARG A 674 -22.80 -4.55 21.01
CA ARG A 674 -22.75 -5.11 22.38
C ARG A 674 -23.01 -6.61 22.40
N THR A 675 -23.89 -7.13 21.54
CA THR A 675 -24.07 -8.59 21.42
C THR A 675 -22.79 -9.28 20.94
N LEU A 676 -22.04 -8.68 20.00
CA LEU A 676 -20.73 -9.20 19.61
C LEU A 676 -19.73 -9.09 20.74
N MET A 677 -19.70 -7.97 21.45
CA MET A 677 -18.87 -7.84 22.65
C MET A 677 -19.12 -8.97 23.64
N HIS A 678 -20.35 -9.48 23.76
CA HIS A 678 -20.67 -10.58 24.68
C HIS A 678 -20.43 -11.99 24.11
N ARG A 679 -20.32 -12.15 22.79
CA ARG A 679 -20.38 -13.46 22.11
C ARG A 679 -19.36 -13.64 20.97
N ALA A 680 -18.31 -12.82 20.96
CA ALA A 680 -17.33 -12.80 19.87
C ALA A 680 -16.59 -14.14 19.77
N PRO A 681 -16.43 -14.70 18.56
CA PRO A 681 -15.55 -15.83 18.35
C PRO A 681 -14.07 -15.42 18.56
N LEU A 682 -13.30 -16.31 19.17
CA LEU A 682 -11.92 -16.14 19.64
C LEU A 682 -10.86 -15.85 18.54
N GLY A 683 -11.25 -15.84 17.27
CA GLY A 683 -10.33 -16.10 16.14
C GLY A 683 -9.75 -14.86 15.44
N ASP A 684 -10.49 -13.77 15.33
CA ASP A 684 -10.07 -12.61 14.55
C ASP A 684 -10.61 -11.31 15.15
N LEU A 685 -9.73 -10.40 15.57
CA LEU A 685 -10.08 -9.07 16.11
C LEU A 685 -10.07 -7.99 15.02
N THR A 686 -9.69 -8.31 13.78
CA THR A 686 -9.60 -7.32 12.71
C THR A 686 -10.97 -6.75 12.33
N TRP A 687 -12.04 -7.56 12.44
CA TRP A 687 -13.41 -7.06 12.28
C TRP A 687 -13.79 -6.09 13.40
N ALA A 688 -13.34 -6.31 14.64
CA ALA A 688 -13.67 -5.45 15.77
C ALA A 688 -13.02 -4.06 15.63
N VAL A 689 -11.77 -4.02 15.15
CA VAL A 689 -11.05 -2.76 14.89
C VAL A 689 -11.63 -1.99 13.70
N ARG A 690 -12.16 -2.69 12.68
CA ARG A 690 -12.79 -2.10 11.49
C ARG A 690 -14.28 -1.78 11.67
N GLY A 691 -14.99 -2.56 12.47
CA GLY A 691 -16.46 -2.61 12.56
C GLY A 691 -17.03 -1.88 13.77
N GLY A 692 -16.50 -0.69 14.08
CA GLY A 692 -17.16 0.21 15.02
C GLY A 692 -16.96 -0.06 16.52
N LEU A 693 -16.25 -1.11 16.97
CA LEU A 693 -15.99 -1.28 18.42
C LEU A 693 -15.10 -0.17 19.02
N ARG A 694 -14.54 0.71 18.19
CA ARG A 694 -13.93 1.99 18.61
C ARG A 694 -14.92 3.00 19.18
N ARG A 695 -16.23 2.77 19.03
CA ARG A 695 -17.30 3.63 19.57
C ARG A 695 -17.47 3.47 21.07
N PHE A 696 -17.18 2.29 21.60
CA PHE A 696 -17.23 2.02 23.03
C PHE A 696 -16.03 2.61 23.72
N ASP A 697 -16.26 3.20 24.88
CA ASP A 697 -15.16 3.71 25.69
C ASP A 697 -14.41 2.55 26.39
N THR A 698 -13.29 2.91 27.03
CA THR A 698 -12.44 1.94 27.72
C THR A 698 -13.14 1.28 28.91
N ALA A 699 -14.02 1.99 29.61
CA ALA A 699 -14.75 1.43 30.74
C ALA A 699 -15.78 0.40 30.27
N GLU A 700 -16.52 0.69 29.20
CA GLU A 700 -17.49 -0.22 28.59
C GLU A 700 -16.81 -1.49 28.07
N LEU A 701 -15.71 -1.38 27.32
CA LEU A 701 -14.96 -2.55 26.85
C LEU A 701 -14.42 -3.40 28.01
N THR A 702 -13.99 -2.77 29.10
CA THR A 702 -13.47 -3.51 30.28
C THR A 702 -14.60 -4.24 31.01
N ALA A 703 -15.76 -3.60 31.18
CA ALA A 703 -16.89 -4.14 31.92
C ALA A 703 -17.65 -5.23 31.14
N ASP A 704 -17.83 -5.03 29.83
CA ASP A 704 -18.82 -5.77 29.05
C ASP A 704 -18.19 -6.74 28.05
N ALA A 705 -16.98 -6.50 27.52
CA ALA A 705 -16.41 -7.37 26.49
C ALA A 705 -16.01 -8.75 27.03
N ARG A 706 -16.51 -9.80 26.38
CA ARG A 706 -16.35 -11.22 26.71
C ARG A 706 -15.96 -12.00 25.45
N PRO A 707 -15.00 -12.93 25.55
CA PRO A 707 -14.16 -13.21 26.72
C PRO A 707 -13.14 -12.09 26.99
N ALA A 708 -12.57 -12.06 28.20
CA ALA A 708 -11.70 -10.98 28.68
C ALA A 708 -10.52 -10.64 27.74
N HIS A 709 -9.93 -11.63 27.06
CA HIS A 709 -8.83 -11.38 26.12
C HIS A 709 -9.26 -10.62 24.86
N LEU A 710 -10.56 -10.62 24.52
CA LEU A 710 -11.10 -9.76 23.48
C LEU A 710 -10.89 -8.28 23.86
N ALA A 711 -11.24 -7.93 25.11
CA ALA A 711 -11.04 -6.58 25.64
C ALA A 711 -9.57 -6.18 25.58
N VAL A 712 -8.68 -7.07 25.99
CA VAL A 712 -7.22 -6.85 25.98
C VAL A 712 -6.70 -6.49 24.59
N GLY A 713 -7.17 -7.19 23.55
CA GLY A 713 -6.76 -6.92 22.17
C GLY A 713 -7.35 -5.63 21.58
N LEU A 714 -8.42 -5.08 22.17
CA LEU A 714 -9.08 -3.85 21.71
C LEU A 714 -8.65 -2.60 22.46
N LEU A 715 -8.20 -2.77 23.70
CA LEU A 715 -7.88 -1.66 24.59
C LEU A 715 -6.46 -1.12 24.35
N SER A 716 -6.36 0.21 24.33
CA SER A 716 -5.07 0.89 24.46
C SER A 716 -4.54 0.72 25.89
N ALA A 717 -3.27 0.35 26.02
CA ALA A 717 -2.60 0.15 27.31
C ALA A 717 -2.74 1.38 28.23
N ASP A 718 -2.56 2.58 27.69
CA ASP A 718 -2.59 3.83 28.47
C ASP A 718 -3.95 4.11 29.11
N LYS A 719 -5.04 3.71 28.45
CA LYS A 719 -6.40 3.94 28.95
C LYS A 719 -6.87 2.84 29.90
N ALA A 720 -6.47 1.59 29.65
CA ALA A 720 -6.92 0.46 30.45
C ALA A 720 -6.08 0.24 31.72
N ARG A 721 -4.79 0.61 31.69
CA ARG A 721 -3.88 0.47 32.84
C ARG A 721 -4.45 1.03 34.15
N PRO A 722 -4.97 2.28 34.21
CA PRO A 722 -5.52 2.81 35.47
C PRO A 722 -6.66 1.98 36.04
N LEU A 723 -7.53 1.42 35.18
CA LEU A 723 -8.66 0.59 35.60
C LEU A 723 -8.21 -0.77 36.16
N ILE A 724 -7.28 -1.42 35.45
CA ILE A 724 -6.76 -2.74 35.84
C ILE A 724 -5.90 -2.62 37.11
N SER A 725 -5.00 -1.62 37.16
CA SER A 725 -4.15 -1.36 38.31
C SER A 725 -4.94 -0.97 39.56
N ALA A 726 -6.07 -0.27 39.43
CA ALA A 726 -6.93 0.06 40.57
C ALA A 726 -7.51 -1.19 41.26
N ALA A 727 -7.75 -2.27 40.51
CA ALA A 727 -8.31 -3.51 41.04
C ALA A 727 -7.24 -4.54 41.48
N LEU A 728 -6.14 -4.70 40.74
CA LEU A 728 -5.06 -5.63 41.13
C LEU A 728 -4.06 -5.03 42.13
N GLY A 729 -3.99 -3.70 42.20
CA GLY A 729 -2.97 -2.99 42.97
C GLY A 729 -1.54 -3.36 42.54
N ASP A 730 -0.64 -3.28 43.51
CA ASP A 730 0.79 -3.60 43.34
C ASP A 730 1.12 -5.06 43.63
N SER A 731 0.12 -5.96 43.68
CA SER A 731 0.30 -7.38 44.02
C SER A 731 0.76 -8.20 42.81
N PRO A 732 2.03 -8.64 42.72
CA PRO A 732 2.51 -9.41 41.57
C PRO A 732 1.78 -10.75 41.43
N GLU A 733 1.25 -11.28 42.53
CA GLU A 733 0.49 -12.53 42.55
C GLU A 733 -0.87 -12.37 41.86
N SER A 734 -1.59 -11.29 42.15
CA SER A 734 -2.89 -11.00 41.52
C SER A 734 -2.73 -10.82 40.01
N TRP A 735 -1.67 -10.12 39.58
CA TRP A 735 -1.32 -9.98 38.16
C TRP A 735 -0.97 -11.32 37.50
N THR A 736 -0.18 -12.19 38.15
CA THR A 736 0.14 -13.53 37.65
C THR A 736 -1.11 -14.41 37.53
N VAL A 737 -2.02 -14.36 38.50
CA VAL A 737 -3.29 -15.12 38.46
C VAL A 737 -4.16 -14.63 37.31
N ALA A 738 -4.34 -13.30 37.16
CA ALA A 738 -5.11 -12.73 36.06
C ALA A 738 -4.53 -13.13 34.68
N ALA A 739 -3.22 -13.02 34.52
CA ALA A 739 -2.51 -13.42 33.32
C ALA A 739 -2.75 -14.89 32.94
N ARG A 740 -2.61 -15.82 33.91
CA ARG A 740 -2.78 -17.26 33.66
C ARG A 740 -4.23 -17.66 33.39
N LEU A 741 -5.20 -16.95 33.96
CA LEU A 741 -6.62 -17.19 33.71
C LEU A 741 -7.08 -16.64 32.36
N LEU A 742 -6.49 -15.53 31.88
CA LEU A 742 -6.94 -14.78 30.71
C LEU A 742 -7.25 -15.62 29.45
N PRO A 743 -6.41 -16.60 29.03
CA PRO A 743 -6.66 -17.35 27.79
C PRO A 743 -7.99 -18.12 27.79
N ASP A 744 -8.38 -18.64 28.96
CA ASP A 744 -9.56 -19.49 29.13
C ASP A 744 -10.71 -18.79 29.89
N PHE A 745 -10.52 -17.54 30.32
CA PHE A 745 -11.53 -16.79 31.08
C PHE A 745 -12.67 -16.30 30.18
N THR A 746 -13.85 -16.86 30.37
CA THR A 746 -15.05 -16.56 29.55
C THR A 746 -15.80 -15.30 29.98
N GLY A 747 -15.53 -14.77 31.17
CA GLY A 747 -16.10 -13.53 31.69
C GLY A 747 -15.47 -12.27 31.09
N SER A 748 -15.87 -11.11 31.60
CA SER A 748 -15.30 -9.82 31.16
C SER A 748 -13.93 -9.55 31.78
N LEU A 749 -13.24 -8.52 31.27
CA LEU A 749 -11.96 -8.13 31.85
C LEU A 749 -12.14 -7.68 33.31
N ALA A 750 -13.16 -6.89 33.63
CA ALA A 750 -13.45 -6.51 35.03
C ALA A 750 -13.66 -7.74 35.93
N GLU A 751 -14.47 -8.71 35.49
CA GLU A 751 -14.71 -9.96 36.23
C GLU A 751 -13.40 -10.76 36.44
N LEU A 752 -12.52 -10.80 35.44
CA LEU A 752 -11.21 -11.46 35.54
C LEU A 752 -10.34 -10.78 36.61
N VAL A 753 -10.29 -9.45 36.60
CA VAL A 753 -9.45 -8.66 37.49
C VAL A 753 -9.92 -8.82 38.94
N ASP A 754 -11.23 -8.72 39.18
CA ASP A 754 -11.85 -8.93 40.50
C ASP A 754 -11.65 -10.37 41.01
N THR A 755 -11.77 -11.36 40.12
CA THR A 755 -11.53 -12.77 40.45
C THR A 755 -10.09 -12.99 40.88
N ALA A 756 -9.12 -12.43 40.16
CA ALA A 756 -7.70 -12.56 40.49
C ALA A 756 -7.34 -11.86 41.80
N ALA A 757 -7.89 -10.66 42.05
CA ALA A 757 -7.74 -9.96 43.33
C ALA A 757 -8.32 -10.79 44.49
N SER A 758 -9.51 -11.38 44.31
CA SER A 758 -10.18 -12.19 45.33
C SER A 758 -9.46 -13.50 45.65
N ILE A 759 -8.79 -14.11 44.67
CA ILE A 759 -8.00 -15.34 44.88
C ILE A 759 -6.74 -15.09 45.75
N THR A 760 -6.27 -13.84 45.79
CA THR A 760 -4.96 -13.47 46.36
C THR A 760 -5.04 -12.59 47.60
N ALA A 761 -6.24 -12.12 47.96
CA ALA A 761 -6.56 -11.48 49.23
C ALA A 761 -6.76 -12.52 50.34
#